data_AF-A0A7C3WVH1-F1
#
_entry.id   AF-A0A7C3WVH1-F1
#
_cell.length_a   1.000
_cell.length_b   1.000
_cell.length_c   1.000
_cell.angle_alpha   90.00
_cell.angle_beta   90.00
_cell.angle_gamma   90.00
#
_symmetry.space_group_name_H-M   'P 1'
#
loop_
_entity.id
_entity.type
_entity.pdbx_description
1 polymer ?
#
loop_
_entity_poly.entity_id
_entity_poly.type
_entity_poly.pdbx_seq_one_letter_code
_entity_poly.pdbx_strand_id
1 'polypeptide(L)'
;MADVYPELPPPDVEVVVTTTTVSPTVFKPTLPACIAGPCFQIVEVTKDGLPNSAAVLELPAILAAGKRGDYTVSSPASFGFKVNGSAEVTVEFSNTTYTASQVASLINDALKAAKLDNAAIAEVITVGTGSKWQIRTLGTGTNKSIEITTIGSGLGDAFGIHLWRVTGTDKYYNLRYKASPFNFPAPRDNLDELVFDPNHVTYAIDKGGNNLTTLSTDSTVERVGSGGLSVVEDGDYDGYSPILKLSSSAVDEFGKTGTNIWKLSAAAGPASVTGSTAITSPADVNGKALIMSVSGSPYQVITFSEVDEVADIVAQINAVFPDIASQNAGVLTLSTDGIDDTKLSLSKTGREAYIHIHPTTPNELLQVLDPGASPTIGKKIYMGSWYPVQVNDEFYKNGELVGVVTRIVQVDLTNQWTIFEISNEIKQEDISSDKWYFVSKNLPGDIVSGDHPTPDVYITADGEIHIKQMVIRDSNGVPFIRYLGANNTQPVIYGQATQYVGYKALRKDVSPAAKAPELLEFNTVSEIEDEIGPITTDNPLAYGCWLAKMACPSRTLYAIGVEEISSNSPMGTATAYSKVMDFLASFDVYTIVPMTQDLDILQAWNTHVQTMSNVDNKLERCCFGTIGRPERGPNSVLVSGTDGKNESNTEFNTNIPGLTSILQDQGINVNAADWTNPDQGVYLDIESTSKHYHIKSASGSIVTIQTEAGSDFYSDTDFTGLTLITESFAVKKRGALLVDSSGKPDKDAISRAIADTAKLFAHKRFILGYAESVIVSDNGITMEVPAYYAACVEAGKRAEVLPHIGFTNTTCPGILGVKGTADYFSTKQLNVMAGGGVWIWMQKTPSSPVITRHQLTTDVTTIENREWSLTAPLDYLAKIIRLQIRPLLGKFNIDDNLLRLVDAILDGIRTEVKDNQKIFADIEFGELKTEEGHPDTLIVEVPVVRIYPFNKLRAIIIV
;
A
#
# COMPACT_ATOMS: atom_id res chain seq x y z
N MET A 1 83.61 57.39 -4.07
CA MET A 1 84.43 56.51 -3.22
C MET A 1 84.45 57.07 -1.82
N ALA A 2 83.78 56.37 -0.90
CA ALA A 2 84.18 56.24 0.49
C ALA A 2 83.34 55.08 1.03
N ASP A 3 83.98 53.92 1.15
CA ASP A 3 83.40 52.68 1.65
C ASP A 3 82.96 52.86 3.10
N VAL A 4 81.69 52.55 3.37
CA VAL A 4 81.15 52.41 4.72
C VAL A 4 81.35 50.94 5.10
N TYR A 5 82.26 50.69 6.03
CA TYR A 5 82.38 49.39 6.69
C TYR A 5 81.24 49.22 7.71
N PRO A 6 80.61 48.03 7.81
CA PRO A 6 79.52 47.80 8.74
C PRO A 6 80.04 47.57 10.17
N GLU A 7 79.35 48.18 11.15
CA GLU A 7 79.52 47.91 12.59
C GLU A 7 78.94 46.53 12.96
N LEU A 8 79.68 45.78 13.79
CA LEU A 8 79.27 44.51 14.40
C LEU A 8 78.97 44.74 15.89
N PRO A 9 77.69 44.73 16.33
CA PRO A 9 77.34 44.79 17.74
C PRO A 9 77.71 43.47 18.48
N PRO A 10 77.92 43.50 19.81
CA PRO A 10 78.37 42.36 20.60
C PRO A 10 77.31 41.24 20.68
N PRO A 11 77.72 39.97 20.90
CA PRO A 11 76.81 38.84 20.97
C PRO A 11 75.88 38.92 22.19
N ASP A 12 74.58 38.88 21.93
CA ASP A 12 73.50 38.69 22.90
C ASP A 12 72.62 37.49 22.47
N VAL A 13 71.87 36.91 23.39
CA VAL A 13 70.97 35.77 23.10
C VAL A 13 69.64 36.30 22.56
N GLU A 14 69.47 36.27 21.24
CA GLU A 14 68.16 36.44 20.62
C GLU A 14 67.37 35.13 20.70
N VAL A 15 66.30 35.14 21.50
CA VAL A 15 65.26 34.10 21.42
C VAL A 15 64.20 34.60 20.44
N VAL A 16 64.32 34.19 19.18
CA VAL A 16 63.26 34.33 18.18
C VAL A 16 62.31 33.14 18.34
N VAL A 17 61.18 33.34 19.01
CA VAL A 17 60.05 32.40 18.92
C VAL A 17 59.24 32.78 17.68
N THR A 18 59.54 32.14 16.56
CA THR A 18 58.72 32.24 15.35
C THR A 18 57.52 31.30 15.50
N THR A 19 56.37 31.81 15.93
CA THR A 19 55.10 31.12 15.68
C THR A 19 54.75 31.34 14.22
N THR A 20 55.01 30.35 13.36
CA THR A 20 54.36 30.29 12.06
C THR A 20 52.86 30.18 12.29
N THR A 21 52.11 31.25 12.01
CA THR A 21 50.66 31.16 11.81
C THR A 21 50.44 30.31 10.57
N VAL A 22 50.29 29.00 10.76
CA VAL A 22 49.62 28.17 9.77
C VAL A 22 48.23 28.75 9.62
N SER A 23 47.89 29.26 8.43
CA SER A 23 46.51 29.62 8.13
C SER A 23 45.65 28.40 8.44
N PRO A 24 44.68 28.50 9.36
CA PRO A 24 43.89 27.35 9.76
C PRO A 24 43.17 26.81 8.52
N THR A 25 43.15 25.49 8.36
CA THR A 25 42.38 24.87 7.28
C THR A 25 40.90 25.03 7.60
N VAL A 26 40.20 25.85 6.80
CA VAL A 26 38.78 26.11 6.99
C VAL A 26 37.97 24.96 6.39
N PHE A 27 37.27 24.21 7.22
CA PHE A 27 36.27 23.24 6.78
C PHE A 27 35.03 23.95 6.24
N LYS A 28 34.59 23.56 5.05
CA LYS A 28 33.43 24.14 4.36
C LYS A 28 32.19 23.30 4.68
N PRO A 29 31.12 23.86 5.27
CA PRO A 29 29.89 23.12 5.45
C PRO A 29 29.25 22.83 4.08
N THR A 30 28.37 21.83 4.05
CA THR A 30 27.46 21.59 2.93
C THR A 30 26.06 22.08 3.29
N LEU A 31 25.22 22.31 2.28
CA LEU A 31 23.79 22.60 2.46
C LEU A 31 22.98 21.40 1.95
N PRO A 32 23.01 20.27 2.67
CA PRO A 32 22.49 19.01 2.15
C PRO A 32 20.99 19.07 1.87
N ALA A 33 20.60 18.47 0.75
CA ALA A 33 19.21 18.23 0.41
C ALA A 33 18.70 16.98 1.15
N CYS A 34 17.45 17.01 1.60
CA CYS A 34 16.77 15.87 2.21
C CYS A 34 15.37 15.71 1.60
N ILE A 35 15.10 14.56 1.00
CA ILE A 35 13.79 14.25 0.41
C ILE A 35 12.98 13.38 1.38
N ALA A 36 11.74 13.76 1.67
CA ALA A 36 10.86 13.02 2.57
C ALA A 36 9.56 12.65 1.86
N GLY A 37 9.24 11.36 1.76
CA GLY A 37 8.07 10.90 1.00
C GLY A 37 7.83 9.40 1.09
N PRO A 38 6.75 8.87 0.48
CA PRO A 38 6.47 7.45 0.48
C PRO A 38 7.47 6.68 -0.39
N CYS A 39 7.96 5.57 0.15
CA CYS A 39 8.82 4.62 -0.55
C CYS A 39 8.07 3.30 -0.71
N PHE A 40 8.08 2.75 -1.92
CA PHE A 40 7.37 1.51 -2.22
C PHE A 40 8.32 0.41 -2.67
N GLN A 41 8.10 -0.79 -2.14
CA GLN A 41 8.61 -2.01 -2.72
C GLN A 41 7.65 -2.44 -3.83
N ILE A 42 8.19 -2.57 -5.04
CA ILE A 42 7.42 -2.99 -6.21
C ILE A 42 8.02 -4.31 -6.69
N VAL A 43 7.17 -5.33 -6.76
CA VAL A 43 7.48 -6.62 -7.37
C VAL A 43 6.51 -6.82 -8.51
N GLU A 44 7.05 -6.89 -9.73
CA GLU A 44 6.25 -7.15 -10.92
C GLU A 44 6.28 -8.64 -11.28
N VAL A 45 5.15 -9.18 -11.76
CA VAL A 45 5.08 -10.58 -12.21
C VAL A 45 5.88 -10.85 -13.48
N THR A 46 6.17 -9.81 -14.27
CA THR A 46 7.05 -9.86 -15.44
C THR A 46 8.23 -8.92 -15.31
N LYS A 47 9.35 -9.28 -15.95
CA LYS A 47 10.52 -8.42 -16.13
C LYS A 47 10.99 -8.59 -17.57
N ASP A 48 11.14 -7.49 -18.30
CA ASP A 48 11.52 -7.47 -19.73
C ASP A 48 10.62 -8.36 -20.62
N GLY A 49 9.33 -8.45 -20.29
CA GLY A 49 8.35 -9.28 -21.02
C GLY A 49 8.43 -10.79 -20.73
N LEU A 50 9.25 -11.21 -19.78
CA LEU A 50 9.37 -12.60 -19.32
C LEU A 50 8.89 -12.76 -17.87
N PRO A 51 8.49 -13.96 -17.42
CA PRO A 51 8.16 -14.20 -16.01
C PRO A 51 9.32 -13.82 -15.08
N ASN A 52 9.03 -13.07 -14.01
CA ASN A 52 10.03 -12.58 -13.08
C ASN A 52 10.33 -13.61 -11.97
N SER A 53 11.58 -14.08 -11.88
CA SER A 53 11.99 -15.03 -10.84
C SER A 53 11.87 -14.48 -9.42
N ALA A 54 11.97 -13.16 -9.23
CA ALA A 54 11.81 -12.50 -7.94
C ALA A 54 10.34 -12.41 -7.49
N ALA A 55 9.40 -12.72 -8.38
CA ALA A 55 7.96 -12.76 -8.09
C ALA A 55 7.44 -14.19 -7.88
N VAL A 56 8.29 -15.22 -7.97
CA VAL A 56 7.86 -16.62 -7.83
C VAL A 56 7.37 -16.88 -6.40
N LEU A 57 6.12 -17.32 -6.29
CA LEU A 57 5.51 -17.67 -5.02
C LEU A 57 5.73 -19.16 -4.71
N GLU A 58 6.57 -19.41 -3.70
CA GLU A 58 6.67 -20.70 -3.03
C GLU A 58 6.23 -20.57 -1.58
N LEU A 59 5.45 -21.54 -1.10
CA LEU A 59 4.98 -21.53 0.29
C LEU A 59 5.69 -22.59 1.12
N PRO A 60 5.89 -22.29 2.42
CA PRO A 60 6.29 -23.28 3.41
C PRO A 60 5.15 -24.26 3.71
N ALA A 61 5.49 -25.37 4.38
CA ALA A 61 4.47 -26.21 4.98
C ALA A 61 3.88 -25.47 6.19
N ILE A 62 2.57 -25.27 6.19
CA ILE A 62 1.85 -24.56 7.25
C ILE A 62 0.81 -25.48 7.87
N LEU A 63 0.92 -25.69 9.18
CA LEU A 63 -0.07 -26.34 10.01
C LEU A 63 -0.68 -25.30 10.95
N ALA A 64 -1.96 -24.97 10.77
CA ALA A 64 -2.64 -24.00 11.63
C ALA A 64 -3.80 -24.65 12.40
N ALA A 65 -4.12 -24.10 13.57
CA ALA A 65 -5.35 -24.44 14.26
C ALA A 65 -6.57 -24.05 13.42
N GLY A 66 -7.55 -24.94 13.33
CA GLY A 66 -8.84 -24.69 12.69
C GLY A 66 -9.74 -23.77 13.54
N LYS A 67 -9.59 -23.78 14.86
CA LYS A 67 -10.36 -22.91 15.77
C LYS A 67 -9.60 -21.64 16.17
N ARG A 68 -10.37 -20.56 16.41
CA ARG A 68 -9.90 -19.25 16.86
C ARG A 68 -10.36 -18.99 18.30
N GLY A 69 -9.60 -18.19 19.03
CA GLY A 69 -9.84 -17.87 20.43
C GLY A 69 -9.11 -18.80 21.39
N ASP A 70 -9.59 -18.85 22.63
CA ASP A 70 -8.98 -19.68 23.67
C ASP A 70 -9.33 -21.16 23.49
N TYR A 71 -8.32 -22.00 23.69
CA TYR A 71 -8.42 -23.44 23.51
C TYR A 71 -8.65 -24.13 24.84
N THR A 72 -9.76 -24.87 24.94
CA THR A 72 -10.03 -25.73 26.09
C THR A 72 -9.59 -27.15 25.77
N VAL A 73 -8.59 -27.67 26.49
CA VAL A 73 -7.99 -28.99 26.26
C VAL A 73 -8.24 -29.91 27.45
N SER A 74 -8.35 -31.21 27.21
CA SER A 74 -8.29 -32.18 28.29
C SER A 74 -6.86 -32.24 28.85
N SER A 75 -6.70 -32.37 30.16
CA SER A 75 -5.39 -32.40 30.82
C SER A 75 -5.25 -33.67 31.68
N PRO A 76 -4.12 -34.39 31.61
CA PRO A 76 -2.96 -34.14 30.74
C PRO A 76 -3.23 -34.57 29.29
N ALA A 77 -2.68 -33.85 28.32
CA ALA A 77 -2.72 -34.25 26.92
C ALA A 77 -1.47 -33.82 26.16
N SER A 78 -1.14 -34.56 25.09
CA SER A 78 0.08 -34.38 24.32
C SER A 78 -0.22 -34.17 22.83
N PHE A 79 0.57 -33.33 22.17
CA PHE A 79 0.53 -33.10 20.72
C PHE A 79 1.90 -33.43 20.12
N GLY A 80 1.94 -34.44 19.26
CA GLY A 80 3.16 -34.93 18.61
C GLY A 80 3.18 -34.62 17.13
N PHE A 81 4.28 -34.07 16.62
CA PHE A 81 4.46 -33.80 15.19
C PHE A 81 5.93 -33.93 14.75
N LYS A 82 6.16 -34.11 13.46
CA LYS A 82 7.48 -34.14 12.82
C LYS A 82 7.62 -32.98 11.86
N VAL A 83 8.85 -32.47 11.72
CA VAL A 83 9.21 -31.43 10.76
C VAL A 83 10.19 -32.03 9.76
N ASN A 84 9.88 -31.98 8.47
CA ASN A 84 10.74 -32.49 7.38
C ASN A 84 11.20 -33.96 7.58
N GLY A 85 10.34 -34.81 8.16
CA GLY A 85 10.66 -36.21 8.43
C GLY A 85 11.60 -36.44 9.63
N SER A 86 11.74 -35.45 10.52
CA SER A 86 12.50 -35.54 11.76
C SER A 86 11.97 -36.62 12.73
N ALA A 87 12.67 -36.78 13.86
CA ALA A 87 12.07 -37.40 15.04
C ALA A 87 10.86 -36.58 15.51
N GLU A 88 9.94 -37.23 16.24
CA GLU A 88 8.75 -36.58 16.79
C GLU A 88 9.12 -35.53 17.83
N VAL A 89 8.49 -34.36 17.71
CA VAL A 89 8.44 -33.28 18.69
C VAL A 89 7.14 -33.44 19.46
N THR A 90 7.23 -33.61 20.77
CA THR A 90 6.05 -33.75 21.64
C THR A 90 5.88 -32.48 22.47
N VAL A 91 4.67 -31.91 22.42
CA VAL A 91 4.25 -30.76 23.22
C VAL A 91 3.26 -31.24 24.27
N GLU A 92 3.55 -30.95 25.53
CA GLU A 92 2.71 -31.35 26.67
C GLU A 92 1.82 -30.21 27.13
N PHE A 93 0.53 -30.51 27.32
CA PHE A 93 -0.47 -29.58 27.85
C PHE A 93 -0.88 -30.04 29.25
N SER A 94 -0.59 -29.18 30.23
CA SER A 94 -0.82 -29.42 31.67
C SER A 94 -1.99 -28.62 32.23
N ASN A 95 -2.41 -27.54 31.57
CA ASN A 95 -3.57 -26.73 31.95
C ASN A 95 -4.80 -27.12 31.11
N THR A 96 -5.97 -26.64 31.52
CA THR A 96 -7.23 -26.87 30.79
C THR A 96 -7.55 -25.80 29.76
N THR A 97 -6.90 -24.64 29.81
CA THR A 97 -7.17 -23.50 28.91
C THR A 97 -5.87 -22.82 28.47
N TYR A 98 -5.77 -22.49 27.18
CA TYR A 98 -4.62 -21.82 26.59
C TYR A 98 -5.04 -20.76 25.56
N THR A 99 -4.37 -19.61 25.57
CA THR A 99 -4.45 -18.64 24.46
C THR A 99 -3.60 -19.11 23.28
N ALA A 100 -3.87 -18.60 22.06
CA ALA A 100 -3.04 -18.91 20.89
C ALA A 100 -1.55 -18.60 21.09
N SER A 101 -1.22 -17.51 21.80
CA SER A 101 0.15 -17.13 22.11
C SER A 101 0.84 -18.13 23.04
N GLN A 102 0.11 -18.63 24.05
CA GLN A 102 0.66 -19.65 24.95
C GLN A 102 0.92 -20.97 24.21
N VAL A 103 0.03 -21.40 23.31
CA VAL A 103 0.24 -22.60 22.51
C VAL A 103 1.45 -22.44 21.58
N ALA A 104 1.55 -21.32 20.86
CA ALA A 104 2.70 -21.04 19.99
C ALA A 104 4.03 -21.05 20.77
N SER A 105 4.06 -20.46 21.97
CA SER A 105 5.24 -20.49 22.85
C SER A 105 5.64 -21.91 23.23
N LEU A 106 4.69 -22.74 23.66
CA LEU A 106 4.96 -24.14 24.03
C LEU A 106 5.51 -24.96 22.86
N ILE A 107 4.98 -24.73 21.65
CA ILE A 107 5.48 -25.39 20.45
C ILE A 107 6.91 -24.94 20.13
N ASN A 108 7.20 -23.64 20.22
CA ASN A 108 8.55 -23.11 19.98
C ASN A 108 9.57 -23.65 21.00
N ASP A 109 9.17 -23.77 22.28
CA ASP A 109 10.02 -24.36 23.31
C ASP A 109 10.32 -25.85 23.00
N ALA A 110 9.31 -26.60 22.55
CA ALA A 110 9.48 -28.00 22.15
C ALA A 110 10.36 -28.15 20.89
N LEU A 111 10.19 -27.28 19.88
CA LEU A 111 11.03 -27.22 18.68
C LEU A 111 12.49 -26.96 19.05
N LYS A 112 12.74 -25.99 19.95
CA LYS A 112 14.07 -25.66 20.43
C LYS A 112 14.70 -26.81 21.23
N ALA A 113 13.93 -27.47 22.09
CA ALA A 113 14.38 -28.66 22.81
C ALA A 113 14.76 -29.81 21.84
N ALA A 114 14.03 -29.96 20.74
CA ALA A 114 14.30 -30.91 19.67
C ALA A 114 15.38 -30.45 18.66
N LYS A 115 15.96 -29.24 18.82
CA LYS A 115 16.92 -28.62 17.88
C LYS A 115 16.37 -28.44 16.46
N LEU A 116 15.10 -28.06 16.35
CA LEU A 116 14.37 -27.81 15.10
C LEU A 116 13.92 -26.35 14.97
N ASP A 117 14.42 -25.44 15.80
CA ASP A 117 14.16 -24.00 15.79
C ASP A 117 14.72 -23.28 14.55
N ASN A 118 15.58 -23.94 13.78
CA ASN A 118 16.02 -23.51 12.44
C ASN A 118 15.25 -24.18 11.28
N ALA A 119 14.32 -25.09 11.58
CA ALA A 119 13.55 -25.84 10.58
C ALA A 119 12.09 -25.40 10.52
N ALA A 120 11.50 -25.03 11.66
CA ALA A 120 10.14 -24.52 11.78
C ALA A 120 10.00 -23.54 12.94
N ILE A 121 8.94 -22.74 12.89
CA ILE A 121 8.54 -21.80 13.94
C ILE A 121 7.03 -21.87 14.16
N ALA A 122 6.59 -21.66 15.38
CA ALA A 122 5.20 -21.44 15.72
C ALA A 122 4.92 -19.95 15.97
N GLU A 123 3.80 -19.46 15.45
CA GLU A 123 3.42 -18.05 15.50
C GLU A 123 1.91 -17.89 15.70
N VAL A 124 1.50 -16.68 16.09
CA VAL A 124 0.10 -16.31 16.26
C VAL A 124 -0.36 -15.53 15.05
N ILE A 125 -1.48 -15.94 14.47
CA ILE A 125 -2.18 -15.15 13.46
C ILE A 125 -3.42 -14.55 14.10
N THR A 126 -3.58 -13.25 13.96
CA THR A 126 -4.83 -12.55 14.29
C THR A 126 -5.57 -12.26 12.99
N VAL A 127 -6.80 -12.74 12.89
CA VAL A 127 -7.66 -12.50 11.71
C VAL A 127 -9.03 -12.09 12.22
N GLY A 128 -9.47 -10.88 11.89
CA GLY A 128 -10.67 -10.28 12.48
C GLY A 128 -10.55 -10.14 14.00
N THR A 129 -11.57 -10.58 14.74
CA THR A 129 -11.66 -10.41 16.21
C THR A 129 -11.06 -11.58 17.04
N GLY A 130 -10.40 -12.56 16.41
CA GLY A 130 -9.87 -13.73 17.12
C GLY A 130 -8.51 -14.20 16.61
N SER A 131 -7.69 -14.76 17.52
CA SER A 131 -6.35 -15.27 17.21
C SER A 131 -6.33 -16.79 17.12
N LYS A 132 -5.39 -17.33 16.33
CA LYS A 132 -5.07 -18.76 16.26
C LYS A 132 -3.57 -18.99 16.21
N TRP A 133 -3.10 -20.18 16.57
CA TRP A 133 -1.70 -20.56 16.40
C TRP A 133 -1.48 -21.26 15.05
N GLN A 134 -0.27 -21.14 14.51
CA GLN A 134 0.22 -21.97 13.40
C GLN A 134 1.67 -22.38 13.60
N ILE A 135 2.08 -23.45 12.93
CA ILE A 135 3.47 -23.91 12.75
C ILE A 135 3.78 -23.78 11.27
N ARG A 136 4.91 -23.16 10.95
CA ARG A 136 5.39 -22.93 9.59
C ARG A 136 6.82 -23.43 9.46
N THR A 137 7.16 -24.11 8.35
CA THR A 137 8.56 -24.40 8.04
C THR A 137 9.31 -23.13 7.62
N LEU A 138 10.57 -22.99 8.03
CA LEU A 138 11.37 -21.83 7.62
C LEU A 138 11.83 -21.90 6.15
N GLY A 139 11.84 -23.09 5.55
CA GLY A 139 11.99 -23.24 4.10
C GLY A 139 10.65 -23.38 3.37
N THR A 140 10.66 -23.15 2.07
CA THR A 140 9.53 -23.26 1.13
C THR A 140 9.63 -24.50 0.23
N GLY A 141 8.54 -24.82 -0.46
CA GLY A 141 8.50 -25.85 -1.51
C GLY A 141 8.03 -27.23 -1.05
N THR A 142 7.79 -28.11 -2.01
CA THR A 142 7.17 -29.43 -1.82
C THR A 142 7.98 -30.42 -0.98
N ASN A 143 9.29 -30.18 -0.82
CA ASN A 143 10.15 -30.99 0.03
C ASN A 143 10.02 -30.65 1.53
N LYS A 144 9.33 -29.55 1.88
CA LYS A 144 9.07 -29.15 3.26
C LYS A 144 7.78 -29.78 3.73
N SER A 145 7.76 -30.25 4.97
CA SER A 145 6.55 -30.86 5.53
C SER A 145 6.45 -30.77 7.04
N ILE A 146 5.21 -30.77 7.54
CA ILE A 146 4.87 -30.97 8.95
C ILE A 146 3.88 -32.14 8.98
N GLU A 147 4.16 -33.15 9.79
CA GLU A 147 3.33 -34.35 9.91
C GLU A 147 2.90 -34.50 11.36
N ILE A 148 1.59 -34.49 11.61
CA ILE A 148 1.08 -34.76 12.96
C ILE A 148 1.10 -36.27 13.18
N THR A 149 1.79 -36.70 14.23
CA THR A 149 1.98 -38.11 14.56
C THR A 149 1.15 -38.55 15.76
N THR A 150 0.87 -37.64 16.69
CA THR A 150 0.12 -37.93 17.92
C THR A 150 -0.82 -36.79 18.28
N ILE A 151 -2.08 -37.09 18.61
CA ILE A 151 -3.05 -36.13 19.15
C ILE A 151 -3.70 -36.74 20.40
N GLY A 152 -3.50 -36.12 21.56
CA GLY A 152 -4.15 -36.51 22.80
C GLY A 152 -5.68 -36.35 22.73
N SER A 153 -6.41 -37.07 23.60
CA SER A 153 -7.88 -37.04 23.63
C SER A 153 -8.44 -35.61 23.73
N GLY A 154 -9.43 -35.25 22.92
CA GLY A 154 -10.07 -33.92 22.92
C GLY A 154 -9.20 -32.76 22.40
N LEU A 155 -7.91 -32.98 22.15
CA LEU A 155 -6.96 -31.97 21.66
C LEU A 155 -7.22 -31.64 20.18
N GLY A 156 -7.60 -32.66 19.40
CA GLY A 156 -8.03 -32.49 18.01
C GLY A 156 -9.28 -31.63 17.88
N ASP A 157 -10.28 -31.82 18.75
CA ASP A 157 -11.49 -31.00 18.78
C ASP A 157 -11.21 -29.58 19.27
N ALA A 158 -10.33 -29.43 20.27
CA ALA A 158 -9.95 -28.13 20.82
C ALA A 158 -9.28 -27.25 19.76
N PHE A 159 -8.32 -27.81 19.02
CA PHE A 159 -7.57 -27.08 18.00
C PHE A 159 -8.21 -27.10 16.61
N GLY A 160 -9.14 -28.03 16.36
CA GLY A 160 -9.68 -28.29 15.02
C GLY A 160 -8.61 -28.87 14.09
N ILE A 161 -7.82 -29.84 14.58
CA ILE A 161 -6.75 -30.50 13.83
C ILE A 161 -6.89 -32.02 13.92
N HIS A 162 -6.44 -32.74 12.89
CA HIS A 162 -6.49 -34.20 12.81
C HIS A 162 -5.11 -34.78 12.49
N LEU A 163 -4.97 -36.10 12.34
CA LEU A 163 -3.69 -36.73 11.95
C LEU A 163 -3.49 -36.60 10.43
N TRP A 164 -2.53 -35.79 10.00
CA TRP A 164 -2.22 -35.59 8.58
C TRP A 164 -0.84 -34.96 8.38
N ARG A 165 -0.43 -34.89 7.12
CA ARG A 165 0.81 -34.28 6.68
C ARG A 165 0.52 -33.09 5.77
N VAL A 166 1.02 -31.91 6.14
CA VAL A 166 1.11 -30.75 5.26
C VAL A 166 2.46 -30.74 4.56
N THR A 167 2.47 -30.30 3.31
CA THR A 167 3.68 -29.98 2.57
C THR A 167 3.65 -28.53 2.14
N GLY A 168 4.83 -27.93 1.95
CA GLY A 168 4.91 -26.66 1.23
C GLY A 168 4.50 -26.83 -0.22
N THR A 169 4.42 -25.72 -0.94
CA THR A 169 4.04 -25.72 -2.36
C THR A 169 5.02 -24.90 -3.18
N ASP A 170 5.45 -25.45 -4.30
CA ASP A 170 6.24 -24.78 -5.34
C ASP A 170 5.38 -24.34 -6.54
N LYS A 171 4.16 -24.89 -6.64
CA LYS A 171 3.24 -24.72 -7.76
C LYS A 171 1.81 -24.67 -7.26
N TYR A 172 0.93 -24.15 -8.12
CA TYR A 172 -0.51 -24.28 -7.98
C TYR A 172 -0.96 -25.62 -8.59
N TYR A 173 -1.67 -26.45 -7.82
CA TYR A 173 -2.06 -27.83 -8.20
C TYR A 173 -3.53 -27.96 -8.63
N ASN A 174 -4.13 -26.92 -9.17
CA ASN A 174 -5.55 -26.91 -9.58
C ASN A 174 -6.56 -27.19 -8.44
N LEU A 175 -6.12 -27.06 -7.19
CA LEU A 175 -6.93 -27.14 -5.96
C LEU A 175 -7.19 -25.74 -5.41
N ARG A 176 -8.10 -25.61 -4.45
CA ARG A 176 -8.33 -24.32 -3.80
C ARG A 176 -7.06 -23.96 -3.03
N TYR A 177 -6.61 -22.73 -3.21
CA TYR A 177 -5.32 -22.30 -2.68
C TYR A 177 -5.43 -20.93 -2.04
N LYS A 178 -4.67 -20.71 -0.98
CA LYS A 178 -4.60 -19.44 -0.26
C LYS A 178 -3.14 -19.07 -0.05
N ALA A 179 -2.80 -17.81 -0.27
CA ALA A 179 -1.49 -17.26 0.03
C ALA A 179 -1.65 -16.00 0.86
N SER A 180 -0.94 -15.95 1.99
CA SER A 180 -0.95 -14.80 2.88
C SER A 180 0.24 -13.87 2.54
N PRO A 181 0.10 -12.54 2.70
CA PRO A 181 1.19 -11.58 2.45
C PRO A 181 2.48 -11.88 3.22
N PHE A 182 2.38 -12.53 4.39
CA PHE A 182 3.53 -13.00 5.18
C PHE A 182 4.42 -14.03 4.46
N ASN A 183 3.95 -14.60 3.36
CA ASN A 183 4.70 -15.55 2.55
C ASN A 183 4.93 -15.04 1.12
N PHE A 184 4.70 -13.76 0.85
CA PHE A 184 4.98 -13.20 -0.47
C PHE A 184 6.50 -13.17 -0.73
N PRO A 185 6.92 -13.16 -2.00
CA PRO A 185 8.34 -12.99 -2.32
C PRO A 185 8.85 -11.66 -1.76
N ALA A 186 9.93 -11.68 -0.98
CA ALA A 186 10.59 -10.48 -0.48
C ALA A 186 12.05 -10.45 -0.91
N PRO A 187 12.37 -9.81 -2.05
CA PRO A 187 13.74 -9.68 -2.53
C PRO A 187 14.70 -8.99 -1.56
N ARG A 188 14.17 -8.29 -0.55
CA ARG A 188 14.91 -7.55 0.48
C ARG A 188 14.77 -8.14 1.90
N ASP A 189 14.18 -9.32 2.03
CA ASP A 189 13.95 -10.01 3.32
C ASP A 189 13.27 -9.12 4.40
N ASN A 190 12.31 -8.28 3.99
CA ASN A 190 11.71 -7.21 4.82
C ASN A 190 10.18 -7.31 4.99
N LEU A 191 9.56 -8.49 4.78
CA LEU A 191 8.09 -8.65 4.77
C LEU A 191 7.36 -8.07 5.99
N ASP A 192 7.99 -8.13 7.17
CA ASP A 192 7.39 -7.66 8.42
C ASP A 192 7.47 -6.13 8.61
N GLU A 193 8.15 -5.44 7.71
CA GLU A 193 8.23 -3.98 7.62
C GLU A 193 7.58 -3.45 6.33
N LEU A 194 6.72 -4.25 5.69
CA LEU A 194 5.91 -3.86 4.54
C LEU A 194 4.43 -3.69 4.91
N VAL A 195 3.80 -2.66 4.34
CA VAL A 195 2.33 -2.50 4.36
C VAL A 195 1.82 -2.68 2.94
N PHE A 196 1.13 -3.79 2.69
CA PHE A 196 0.62 -4.13 1.37
C PHE A 196 -0.61 -3.30 1.02
N ASP A 197 -0.70 -2.86 -0.23
CA ASP A 197 -1.95 -2.34 -0.80
C ASP A 197 -2.68 -3.48 -1.52
N PRO A 198 -3.84 -3.96 -1.00
CA PRO A 198 -4.59 -5.05 -1.60
C PRO A 198 -4.98 -4.79 -3.07
N ASN A 199 -5.19 -3.53 -3.45
CA ASN A 199 -5.59 -3.17 -4.83
C ASN A 199 -4.44 -3.30 -5.83
N HIS A 200 -3.20 -3.36 -5.35
CA HIS A 200 -2.00 -3.50 -6.17
C HIS A 200 -1.38 -4.90 -6.08
N VAL A 201 -2.07 -5.86 -5.45
CA VAL A 201 -1.65 -7.27 -5.46
C VAL A 201 -2.15 -7.93 -6.74
N THR A 202 -1.24 -8.56 -7.47
CA THR A 202 -1.53 -9.30 -8.70
C THR A 202 -1.09 -10.74 -8.54
N TYR A 203 -1.93 -11.68 -8.98
CA TYR A 203 -1.58 -13.10 -9.02
C TYR A 203 -1.58 -13.62 -10.45
N ALA A 204 -0.50 -14.28 -10.84
CA ALA A 204 -0.35 -14.86 -12.17
C ALA A 204 0.17 -16.29 -12.10
N ILE A 205 -0.15 -17.08 -13.12
CA ILE A 205 0.32 -18.46 -13.28
C ILE A 205 0.98 -18.64 -14.65
N ASP A 206 2.10 -19.35 -14.69
CA ASP A 206 2.71 -19.79 -15.95
C ASP A 206 2.12 -21.15 -16.36
N LYS A 207 1.36 -21.15 -17.45
CA LYS A 207 0.72 -22.36 -18.01
C LYS A 207 1.69 -23.21 -18.85
N GLY A 208 2.97 -22.82 -18.92
CA GLY A 208 4.05 -23.50 -19.64
C GLY A 208 4.49 -22.74 -20.89
N GLY A 209 5.79 -22.79 -21.18
CA GLY A 209 6.39 -22.10 -22.34
C GLY A 209 6.51 -20.58 -22.17
N ASN A 210 6.62 -20.09 -20.93
CA ASN A 210 6.60 -18.67 -20.55
C ASN A 210 5.26 -17.99 -20.88
N ASN A 211 4.16 -18.75 -20.86
CA ASN A 211 2.82 -18.22 -21.10
C ASN A 211 2.16 -17.85 -19.76
N LEU A 212 2.52 -16.66 -19.28
CA LEU A 212 2.00 -16.09 -18.04
C LEU A 212 0.56 -15.62 -18.25
N THR A 213 -0.36 -16.11 -17.42
CA THR A 213 -1.74 -15.60 -17.35
C THR A 213 -1.97 -14.96 -15.99
N THR A 214 -2.28 -13.67 -15.98
CA THR A 214 -2.80 -12.97 -14.79
C THR A 214 -4.24 -13.42 -14.53
N LEU A 215 -4.53 -13.82 -13.30
CA LEU A 215 -5.89 -14.18 -12.91
C LEU A 215 -6.71 -12.93 -12.62
N SER A 216 -8.03 -13.01 -12.87
CA SER A 216 -8.94 -11.88 -12.76
C SER A 216 -9.93 -12.06 -11.61
N THR A 217 -10.26 -10.95 -10.94
CA THR A 217 -11.38 -10.82 -9.99
C THR A 217 -12.73 -10.71 -10.69
N ASP A 218 -12.73 -10.34 -11.98
CA ASP A 218 -13.94 -9.92 -12.69
C ASP A 218 -14.46 -11.00 -13.64
N SER A 219 -13.73 -12.10 -13.81
CA SER A 219 -14.11 -13.16 -14.72
C SER A 219 -13.78 -14.56 -14.23
N THR A 220 -14.62 -15.53 -14.59
CA THR A 220 -14.33 -16.95 -14.38
C THR A 220 -15.03 -17.81 -15.42
N VAL A 221 -14.39 -18.89 -15.84
CA VAL A 221 -15.02 -19.87 -16.73
C VAL A 221 -16.04 -20.67 -15.93
N GLU A 222 -17.30 -20.52 -16.29
CA GLU A 222 -18.42 -20.96 -15.47
C GLU A 222 -19.13 -22.16 -16.06
N ARG A 223 -19.19 -22.35 -17.38
CA ARG A 223 -19.82 -23.53 -18.01
C ARG A 223 -19.05 -23.95 -19.26
N VAL A 224 -18.86 -25.25 -19.47
CA VAL A 224 -18.22 -25.80 -20.68
C VAL A 224 -19.01 -27.00 -21.20
N GLY A 225 -19.07 -27.16 -22.53
CA GLY A 225 -19.73 -28.28 -23.17
C GLY A 225 -19.31 -28.49 -24.62
N SER A 226 -19.85 -29.53 -25.23
CA SER A 226 -19.65 -29.86 -26.64
C SER A 226 -20.95 -30.32 -27.30
N GLY A 227 -21.14 -29.91 -28.56
CA GLY A 227 -22.36 -30.21 -29.31
C GLY A 227 -23.63 -29.57 -28.73
N GLY A 228 -24.78 -29.91 -29.31
CA GLY A 228 -26.10 -29.47 -28.85
C GLY A 228 -26.47 -28.02 -29.15
N LEU A 229 -25.63 -27.27 -29.87
CA LEU A 229 -25.86 -25.89 -30.32
C LEU A 229 -26.47 -25.85 -31.74
N SER A 230 -27.47 -24.99 -31.94
CA SER A 230 -28.05 -24.68 -33.25
C SER A 230 -28.47 -23.21 -33.33
N VAL A 231 -28.33 -22.59 -34.49
CA VAL A 231 -28.81 -21.23 -34.77
C VAL A 231 -30.33 -21.26 -34.93
N VAL A 232 -31.01 -20.26 -34.37
CA VAL A 232 -32.46 -20.05 -34.54
C VAL A 232 -32.65 -18.84 -35.44
N GLU A 233 -33.37 -19.02 -36.54
CA GLU A 233 -33.74 -17.94 -37.46
C GLU A 233 -34.41 -16.77 -36.71
N ASP A 234 -33.90 -15.54 -36.91
CA ASP A 234 -34.40 -14.33 -36.25
C ASP A 234 -35.42 -13.55 -37.10
N GLY A 235 -35.62 -13.96 -38.36
CA GLY A 235 -36.73 -13.55 -39.21
C GLY A 235 -36.35 -12.71 -40.42
N ASP A 236 -35.05 -12.45 -40.65
CA ASP A 236 -34.57 -11.73 -41.83
C ASP A 236 -34.15 -12.64 -43.00
N TYR A 237 -34.04 -13.95 -42.76
CA TYR A 237 -33.69 -15.00 -43.72
C TYR A 237 -32.33 -14.84 -44.40
N ASP A 238 -31.37 -14.16 -43.75
CA ASP A 238 -30.02 -13.96 -44.32
C ASP A 238 -29.03 -15.09 -43.97
N GLY A 239 -29.44 -15.99 -43.07
CA GLY A 239 -28.70 -17.17 -42.63
C GLY A 239 -27.71 -16.92 -41.50
N TYR A 240 -27.62 -15.69 -41.00
CA TYR A 240 -27.01 -15.31 -39.74
C TYR A 240 -28.11 -15.11 -38.69
N SER A 241 -27.77 -15.28 -37.41
CA SER A 241 -28.66 -14.85 -36.33
C SER A 241 -27.89 -14.73 -35.03
N PRO A 242 -28.27 -13.79 -34.14
CA PRO A 242 -27.72 -13.69 -32.79
C PRO A 242 -28.35 -14.71 -31.82
N ILE A 243 -29.35 -15.48 -32.26
CA ILE A 243 -30.16 -16.35 -31.43
C ILE A 243 -29.67 -17.80 -31.54
N LEU A 244 -29.26 -18.35 -30.40
CA LEU A 244 -28.73 -19.70 -30.27
C LEU A 244 -29.64 -20.56 -29.41
N LYS A 245 -29.79 -21.82 -29.80
CA LYS A 245 -30.48 -22.86 -29.03
C LYS A 245 -29.48 -23.89 -28.54
N LEU A 246 -29.48 -24.12 -27.22
CA LEU A 246 -28.76 -25.20 -26.55
C LEU A 246 -29.71 -26.33 -26.18
N SER A 247 -29.44 -27.55 -26.62
CA SER A 247 -30.31 -28.73 -26.47
C SER A 247 -29.69 -29.83 -25.59
N SER A 248 -30.50 -30.82 -25.21
CA SER A 248 -30.10 -31.93 -24.34
C SER A 248 -29.05 -32.88 -24.90
N SER A 249 -28.76 -32.80 -26.20
CA SER A 249 -27.67 -33.54 -26.84
C SER A 249 -26.29 -32.96 -26.53
N ALA A 250 -26.21 -31.81 -25.85
CA ALA A 250 -24.97 -31.27 -25.33
C ALA A 250 -24.33 -32.20 -24.29
N VAL A 251 -23.01 -32.34 -24.38
CA VAL A 251 -22.19 -33.17 -23.50
C VAL A 251 -21.28 -32.26 -22.67
N ASP A 252 -21.16 -32.50 -21.36
CA ASP A 252 -20.24 -31.75 -20.51
C ASP A 252 -18.77 -32.18 -20.73
N GLU A 253 -17.84 -31.49 -20.09
CA GLU A 253 -16.41 -31.75 -20.16
C GLU A 253 -15.98 -33.14 -19.66
N PHE A 254 -16.87 -33.88 -18.99
CA PHE A 254 -16.63 -35.24 -18.49
C PHE A 254 -17.35 -36.32 -19.32
N GLY A 255 -17.94 -35.95 -20.47
CA GLY A 255 -18.62 -36.90 -21.34
C GLY A 255 -20.01 -37.29 -20.87
N LYS A 256 -20.60 -36.55 -19.92
CA LYS A 256 -21.95 -36.82 -19.39
C LYS A 256 -23.01 -36.12 -20.23
N THR A 257 -24.03 -36.86 -20.64
CA THR A 257 -25.23 -36.36 -21.31
C THR A 257 -26.36 -36.11 -20.30
N GLY A 258 -27.19 -35.07 -20.49
CA GLY A 258 -28.53 -34.99 -19.88
C GLY A 258 -28.82 -33.98 -18.73
N THR A 259 -30.13 -33.64 -18.66
CA THR A 259 -30.96 -32.82 -17.73
C THR A 259 -30.54 -31.43 -17.24
N ASN A 260 -29.26 -31.06 -17.09
CA ASN A 260 -28.91 -29.74 -16.53
C ASN A 260 -27.99 -28.87 -17.40
N ILE A 261 -27.30 -29.44 -18.41
CA ILE A 261 -26.35 -28.71 -19.27
C ILE A 261 -27.04 -27.62 -20.10
N TRP A 262 -28.26 -27.89 -20.55
CA TRP A 262 -29.06 -26.98 -21.37
C TRP A 262 -29.84 -25.95 -20.54
N LYS A 263 -29.84 -26.02 -19.21
CA LYS A 263 -30.55 -25.05 -18.35
C LYS A 263 -29.66 -23.85 -18.05
N LEU A 264 -29.76 -22.79 -18.86
CA LEU A 264 -28.91 -21.61 -18.66
C LEU A 264 -29.38 -20.72 -17.51
N SER A 265 -30.65 -20.70 -17.13
CA SER A 265 -31.15 -19.82 -16.05
C SER A 265 -31.57 -20.55 -14.77
N ALA A 266 -31.33 -21.86 -14.66
CA ALA A 266 -31.71 -22.61 -13.47
C ALA A 266 -30.78 -22.29 -12.30
N ALA A 267 -31.34 -22.18 -11.10
CA ALA A 267 -30.57 -22.04 -9.88
C ALA A 267 -29.55 -23.18 -9.73
N ALA A 268 -28.36 -22.82 -9.26
CA ALA A 268 -27.29 -23.77 -9.08
C ALA A 268 -27.67 -24.81 -8.01
N GLY A 269 -27.38 -26.08 -8.29
CA GLY A 269 -27.60 -27.19 -7.37
C GLY A 269 -26.32 -27.61 -6.65
N PRO A 270 -26.41 -28.22 -5.46
CA PRO A 270 -25.24 -28.66 -4.71
C PRO A 270 -24.59 -29.91 -5.30
N ALA A 271 -23.31 -30.12 -4.96
CA ALA A 271 -22.69 -31.43 -5.13
C ALA A 271 -23.36 -32.43 -4.19
N SER A 272 -23.77 -33.57 -4.75
CA SER A 272 -24.41 -34.63 -3.99
C SER A 272 -23.86 -35.99 -4.37
N VAL A 273 -23.75 -36.84 -3.35
CA VAL A 273 -23.46 -38.25 -3.43
C VAL A 273 -24.69 -38.97 -2.91
N THR A 274 -25.40 -39.66 -3.79
CA THR A 274 -26.55 -40.47 -3.41
C THR A 274 -26.16 -41.93 -3.57
N GLY A 275 -26.26 -42.71 -2.50
CA GLY A 275 -26.15 -44.16 -2.56
C GLY A 275 -27.27 -44.76 -3.41
N SER A 276 -27.03 -45.94 -3.96
CA SER A 276 -28.02 -46.69 -4.74
C SER A 276 -29.03 -47.43 -3.85
N THR A 277 -28.76 -47.52 -2.56
CA THR A 277 -29.61 -48.12 -1.52
C THR A 277 -29.23 -47.53 -0.16
N ALA A 278 -30.16 -47.46 0.80
CA ALA A 278 -29.85 -47.07 2.19
C ALA A 278 -28.82 -47.97 2.90
N ILE A 279 -28.06 -47.36 3.81
CA ILE A 279 -27.13 -48.07 4.70
C ILE A 279 -27.92 -48.90 5.72
N THR A 280 -27.66 -50.21 5.76
CA THR A 280 -28.38 -51.16 6.64
C THR A 280 -27.62 -51.51 7.92
N SER A 281 -26.32 -51.24 8.01
CA SER A 281 -25.48 -51.51 9.18
C SER A 281 -24.41 -50.42 9.35
N PRO A 282 -24.77 -49.25 9.93
CA PRO A 282 -23.84 -48.12 10.07
C PRO A 282 -22.58 -48.45 10.85
N ALA A 283 -22.67 -49.29 11.88
CA ALA A 283 -21.53 -49.69 12.73
C ALA A 283 -20.39 -50.39 11.96
N ASP A 284 -20.64 -50.92 10.75
CA ASP A 284 -19.63 -51.58 9.92
C ASP A 284 -18.58 -50.62 9.34
N VAL A 285 -18.76 -49.30 9.49
CA VAL A 285 -17.74 -48.30 9.15
C VAL A 285 -16.68 -48.13 10.25
N ASN A 286 -16.95 -48.56 11.48
CA ASN A 286 -16.03 -48.39 12.61
C ASN A 286 -14.66 -49.03 12.33
N GLY A 287 -13.59 -48.28 12.58
CA GLY A 287 -12.21 -48.67 12.29
C GLY A 287 -11.79 -48.54 10.82
N LYS A 288 -12.67 -48.10 9.92
CA LYS A 288 -12.35 -47.84 8.50
C LYS A 288 -12.12 -46.35 8.26
N ALA A 289 -11.30 -46.04 7.25
CA ALA A 289 -10.91 -44.66 6.92
C ALA A 289 -11.49 -44.20 5.57
N LEU A 290 -12.30 -43.14 5.58
CA LEU A 290 -12.71 -42.41 4.37
C LEU A 290 -11.67 -41.34 4.04
N ILE A 291 -11.18 -41.31 2.80
CA ILE A 291 -10.26 -40.26 2.36
C ILE A 291 -10.99 -39.40 1.34
N MET A 292 -11.25 -38.14 1.70
CA MET A 292 -12.03 -37.24 0.84
C MET A 292 -11.57 -35.80 0.88
N SER A 293 -11.89 -35.05 -0.18
CA SER A 293 -11.73 -33.60 -0.28
C SER A 293 -13.08 -32.99 -0.65
N VAL A 294 -13.38 -31.82 -0.08
CA VAL A 294 -14.63 -31.09 -0.32
C VAL A 294 -14.29 -29.70 -0.87
N SER A 295 -14.84 -29.36 -2.03
CA SER A 295 -14.71 -28.06 -2.68
C SER A 295 -13.28 -27.50 -2.74
N GLY A 296 -12.31 -28.39 -2.99
CA GLY A 296 -10.90 -28.02 -3.12
C GLY A 296 -10.13 -27.95 -1.82
N SER A 297 -10.72 -28.37 -0.70
CA SER A 297 -9.97 -28.57 0.54
C SER A 297 -8.84 -29.58 0.35
N PRO A 298 -7.78 -29.52 1.17
CA PRO A 298 -6.86 -30.65 1.31
C PRO A 298 -7.63 -31.95 1.61
N TYR A 299 -7.09 -33.09 1.18
CA TYR A 299 -7.66 -34.38 1.52
C TYR A 299 -7.61 -34.62 3.02
N GLN A 300 -8.72 -35.09 3.57
CA GLN A 300 -8.85 -35.46 4.96
C GLN A 300 -9.02 -36.98 5.07
N VAL A 301 -8.44 -37.55 6.11
CA VAL A 301 -8.62 -38.96 6.49
C VAL A 301 -9.58 -39.00 7.68
N ILE A 302 -10.76 -39.56 7.46
CA ILE A 302 -11.83 -39.66 8.45
C ILE A 302 -11.87 -41.11 8.90
N THR A 303 -11.35 -41.39 10.08
CA THR A 303 -11.41 -42.73 10.68
C THR A 303 -12.65 -42.80 11.55
N PHE A 304 -13.57 -43.69 11.23
CA PHE A 304 -14.81 -43.77 11.98
C PHE A 304 -14.64 -44.55 13.29
N SER A 305 -15.27 -44.06 14.36
CA SER A 305 -15.32 -44.73 15.66
C SER A 305 -16.64 -44.41 16.36
N GLU A 306 -17.19 -45.33 17.15
CA GLU A 306 -18.45 -45.10 17.89
C GLU A 306 -19.63 -44.70 16.98
N VAL A 307 -19.68 -45.24 15.76
CA VAL A 307 -20.82 -45.08 14.85
C VAL A 307 -21.90 -46.10 15.19
N ASP A 308 -23.08 -45.63 15.59
CA ASP A 308 -24.26 -46.45 15.86
C ASP A 308 -25.38 -46.17 14.84
N GLU A 309 -25.49 -44.93 14.36
CA GLU A 309 -26.47 -44.48 13.38
C GLU A 309 -25.82 -43.74 12.19
N VAL A 310 -26.55 -43.60 11.07
CA VAL A 310 -26.05 -42.88 9.87
C VAL A 310 -25.75 -41.41 10.19
N ALA A 311 -26.43 -40.82 11.18
CA ALA A 311 -26.16 -39.46 11.63
C ALA A 311 -24.74 -39.29 12.19
N ASP A 312 -24.19 -40.32 12.85
CA ASP A 312 -22.84 -40.29 13.44
C ASP A 312 -21.77 -40.23 12.36
N ILE A 313 -21.98 -40.94 11.24
CA ILE A 313 -21.11 -40.89 10.06
C ILE A 313 -20.99 -39.44 9.56
N VAL A 314 -22.12 -38.74 9.42
CA VAL A 314 -22.13 -37.35 8.95
C VAL A 314 -21.56 -36.39 9.97
N ALA A 315 -21.83 -36.60 11.26
CA ALA A 315 -21.24 -35.81 12.33
C ALA A 315 -19.71 -35.90 12.29
N GLN A 316 -19.16 -37.10 12.12
CA GLN A 316 -17.72 -37.32 12.04
C GLN A 316 -17.10 -36.76 10.75
N ILE A 317 -17.79 -36.86 9.60
CA ILE A 317 -17.32 -36.19 8.38
C ILE A 317 -17.33 -34.67 8.57
N ASN A 318 -18.43 -34.08 9.08
CA ASN A 318 -18.54 -32.63 9.30
C ASN A 318 -17.55 -32.11 10.35
N ALA A 319 -17.22 -32.91 11.36
CA ALA A 319 -16.23 -32.57 12.39
C ALA A 319 -14.82 -32.36 11.81
N VAL A 320 -14.49 -33.07 10.72
CA VAL A 320 -13.18 -33.00 10.06
C VAL A 320 -13.08 -31.83 9.07
N PHE A 321 -14.21 -31.22 8.74
CA PHE A 321 -14.27 -30.03 7.90
C PHE A 321 -14.97 -28.84 8.62
N PRO A 322 -14.48 -28.38 9.79
CA PRO A 322 -15.20 -27.37 10.59
C PRO A 322 -15.25 -25.98 9.94
N ASP A 323 -14.25 -25.62 9.12
CA ASP A 323 -14.22 -24.36 8.35
C ASP A 323 -15.34 -24.29 7.29
N ILE A 324 -16.00 -25.40 6.99
CA ILE A 324 -17.17 -25.46 6.10
C ILE A 324 -18.39 -24.77 6.72
N ALA A 325 -18.49 -24.72 8.05
CA ALA A 325 -19.57 -24.04 8.75
C ALA A 325 -19.42 -22.50 8.78
N SER A 326 -18.19 -21.98 8.67
CA SER A 326 -17.89 -20.54 8.72
C SER A 326 -17.43 -19.92 7.39
N GLN A 327 -17.03 -20.72 6.40
CA GLN A 327 -16.58 -20.23 5.09
C GLN A 327 -17.18 -21.03 3.93
N ASN A 328 -18.41 -20.73 3.53
CA ASN A 328 -18.94 -20.91 2.16
C ASN A 328 -18.65 -22.26 1.43
N ALA A 329 -18.30 -23.33 2.15
CA ALA A 329 -17.94 -24.63 1.59
C ALA A 329 -19.05 -25.67 1.80
N GLY A 330 -20.08 -25.28 2.54
CA GLY A 330 -21.36 -25.94 2.61
C GLY A 330 -21.41 -27.15 3.54
N VAL A 331 -22.18 -27.07 4.63
CA VAL A 331 -22.38 -28.18 5.58
C VAL A 331 -22.83 -29.41 4.81
N LEU A 332 -22.24 -30.59 5.09
CA LEU A 332 -22.75 -31.84 4.55
C LEU A 332 -24.06 -32.16 5.27
N THR A 333 -25.16 -32.04 4.56
CA THR A 333 -26.48 -32.41 5.07
C THR A 333 -26.82 -33.82 4.60
N LEU A 334 -27.31 -34.64 5.52
CA LEU A 334 -27.99 -35.87 5.18
C LEU A 334 -29.46 -35.54 4.95
N SER A 335 -30.00 -35.96 3.82
CA SER A 335 -31.44 -35.93 3.57
C SER A 335 -31.89 -37.30 3.10
N THR A 336 -32.96 -37.84 3.69
CA THR A 336 -33.69 -38.95 3.10
C THR A 336 -34.64 -38.38 2.05
N ASP A 337 -34.39 -38.62 0.76
CA ASP A 337 -35.18 -38.03 -0.35
C ASP A 337 -36.54 -38.76 -0.54
N GLY A 338 -37.24 -39.05 0.55
CA GLY A 338 -38.59 -39.62 0.57
C GLY A 338 -38.73 -41.07 0.07
N ILE A 339 -37.65 -41.69 -0.42
CA ILE A 339 -37.60 -43.08 -0.90
C ILE A 339 -36.22 -43.65 -0.54
N ASP A 340 -36.06 -44.20 0.66
CA ASP A 340 -35.02 -45.16 1.12
C ASP A 340 -33.56 -45.08 0.58
N ASP A 341 -32.99 -43.88 0.33
CA ASP A 341 -31.59 -43.68 -0.06
C ASP A 341 -30.82 -42.71 0.87
N THR A 342 -29.55 -43.04 1.16
CA THR A 342 -28.63 -42.16 1.91
C THR A 342 -27.98 -41.16 0.96
N LYS A 343 -28.39 -39.89 1.05
CA LYS A 343 -27.85 -38.79 0.25
C LYS A 343 -27.00 -37.84 1.10
N LEU A 344 -25.76 -37.67 0.69
CA LEU A 344 -24.80 -36.72 1.26
C LEU A 344 -24.69 -35.53 0.30
N SER A 345 -25.08 -34.33 0.74
CA SER A 345 -25.08 -33.14 -0.12
C SER A 345 -24.39 -31.97 0.56
N LEU A 346 -23.64 -31.18 -0.21
CA LEU A 346 -23.09 -29.91 0.29
C LEU A 346 -24.21 -28.87 0.39
N SER A 347 -24.15 -27.97 1.37
CA SER A 347 -25.01 -26.78 1.34
C SER A 347 -24.49 -25.71 0.36
N LYS A 348 -23.26 -25.85 -0.15
CA LYS A 348 -22.72 -25.03 -1.24
C LYS A 348 -23.31 -25.52 -2.57
N THR A 349 -23.80 -24.59 -3.38
CA THR A 349 -24.29 -24.84 -4.73
C THR A 349 -23.26 -24.45 -5.79
N GLY A 350 -23.52 -24.78 -7.05
CA GLY A 350 -22.64 -24.41 -8.16
C GLY A 350 -21.64 -25.49 -8.52
N ARG A 351 -21.01 -25.34 -9.70
CA ARG A 351 -19.99 -26.30 -10.18
C ARG A 351 -18.76 -26.36 -9.29
N GLU A 352 -18.56 -25.33 -8.49
CA GLU A 352 -17.48 -25.24 -7.49
C GLU A 352 -17.73 -26.07 -6.24
N ALA A 353 -18.99 -26.40 -5.99
CA ALA A 353 -19.34 -27.42 -5.02
C ALA A 353 -18.87 -28.76 -5.58
N TYR A 354 -17.98 -29.46 -4.88
CA TYR A 354 -17.65 -30.82 -5.26
C TYR A 354 -17.22 -31.69 -4.08
N ILE A 355 -17.48 -32.99 -4.19
CA ILE A 355 -17.04 -34.01 -3.25
C ILE A 355 -16.11 -34.95 -4.01
N HIS A 356 -14.87 -35.10 -3.56
CA HIS A 356 -13.91 -36.02 -4.16
C HIS A 356 -13.55 -37.13 -3.18
N ILE A 357 -13.90 -38.37 -3.53
CA ILE A 357 -13.47 -39.56 -2.80
C ILE A 357 -12.15 -40.04 -3.40
N HIS A 358 -11.10 -40.04 -2.59
CA HIS A 358 -9.75 -40.34 -3.06
C HIS A 358 -9.60 -41.81 -3.50
N PRO A 359 -8.81 -42.12 -4.55
CA PRO A 359 -8.63 -43.48 -5.05
C PRO A 359 -8.10 -44.51 -4.05
N THR A 360 -7.40 -44.07 -3.00
CA THR A 360 -6.89 -44.96 -1.95
C THR A 360 -7.91 -45.29 -0.87
N THR A 361 -9.12 -44.71 -0.91
CA THR A 361 -10.21 -45.09 -0.01
C THR A 361 -10.47 -46.61 -0.13
N PRO A 362 -10.57 -47.35 0.98
CA PRO A 362 -10.82 -48.79 0.94
C PRO A 362 -12.15 -49.11 0.25
N ASN A 363 -12.14 -50.08 -0.68
CA ASN A 363 -13.38 -50.50 -1.37
C ASN A 363 -14.41 -51.08 -0.39
N GLU A 364 -13.95 -51.75 0.65
CA GLU A 364 -14.80 -52.31 1.72
C GLU A 364 -15.58 -51.25 2.50
N LEU A 365 -15.07 -50.01 2.58
CA LEU A 365 -15.80 -48.90 3.16
C LEU A 365 -16.86 -48.39 2.18
N LEU A 366 -16.50 -48.22 0.90
CA LEU A 366 -17.43 -47.74 -0.13
C LEU A 366 -18.63 -48.69 -0.31
N GLN A 367 -18.41 -49.99 -0.15
CA GLN A 367 -19.46 -51.01 -0.19
C GLN A 367 -20.39 -50.96 1.04
N VAL A 368 -19.91 -50.50 2.21
CA VAL A 368 -20.77 -50.25 3.38
C VAL A 368 -21.59 -48.98 3.20
N LEU A 369 -20.98 -47.93 2.64
CA LEU A 369 -21.65 -46.65 2.38
C LEU A 369 -22.69 -46.73 1.25
N ASP A 370 -22.56 -47.72 0.36
CA ASP A 370 -23.48 -47.98 -0.76
C ASP A 370 -23.58 -49.50 -1.04
N PRO A 371 -24.44 -50.22 -0.32
CA PRO A 371 -24.51 -51.68 -0.37
C PRO A 371 -25.21 -52.25 -1.61
N GLY A 372 -25.69 -51.40 -2.52
CA GLY A 372 -26.44 -51.82 -3.69
C GLY A 372 -25.63 -52.65 -4.69
N ALA A 373 -26.32 -53.42 -5.53
CA ALA A 373 -25.70 -54.29 -6.55
C ALA A 373 -24.92 -53.51 -7.63
N SER A 374 -25.20 -52.22 -7.78
CA SER A 374 -24.55 -51.28 -8.70
C SER A 374 -24.25 -49.98 -7.96
N PRO A 375 -23.20 -49.92 -7.12
CA PRO A 375 -22.93 -48.77 -6.27
C PRO A 375 -22.65 -47.52 -7.11
N THR A 376 -23.34 -46.44 -6.76
CA THR A 376 -23.19 -45.10 -7.32
C THR A 376 -22.13 -44.30 -6.56
N ILE A 377 -21.85 -44.65 -5.30
CA ILE A 377 -20.74 -44.15 -4.48
C ILE A 377 -19.43 -44.81 -4.93
N GLY A 378 -18.43 -44.00 -5.28
CA GLY A 378 -17.17 -44.49 -5.82
C GLY A 378 -16.08 -43.45 -5.81
N LYS A 379 -14.88 -43.88 -6.19
CA LYS A 379 -13.64 -43.10 -6.23
C LYS A 379 -13.63 -42.09 -7.39
N LYS A 380 -14.47 -41.06 -7.30
CA LYS A 380 -14.65 -40.03 -8.32
C LYS A 380 -14.99 -38.68 -7.69
N ILE A 381 -15.06 -37.63 -8.51
CA ILE A 381 -15.56 -36.32 -8.09
C ILE A 381 -17.05 -36.22 -8.44
N TYR A 382 -17.83 -35.78 -7.48
CA TYR A 382 -19.23 -35.42 -7.62
C TYR A 382 -19.31 -33.91 -7.59
N MET A 383 -19.87 -33.30 -8.62
CA MET A 383 -19.90 -31.84 -8.76
C MET A 383 -21.33 -31.33 -8.67
N GLY A 384 -21.48 -30.10 -8.19
CA GLY A 384 -22.75 -29.39 -8.27
C GLY A 384 -23.13 -29.03 -9.70
N SER A 385 -24.35 -28.52 -9.87
CA SER A 385 -24.81 -28.02 -11.16
C SER A 385 -24.15 -26.68 -11.47
N TRP A 386 -24.04 -26.34 -12.74
CA TRP A 386 -23.58 -25.04 -13.21
C TRP A 386 -24.39 -23.88 -12.62
N TYR A 387 -23.77 -22.70 -12.53
CA TYR A 387 -24.49 -21.48 -12.19
C TYR A 387 -25.38 -21.05 -13.36
N PRO A 388 -26.38 -20.19 -13.10
CA PRO A 388 -27.14 -19.60 -14.18
C PRO A 388 -26.27 -18.60 -14.95
N VAL A 389 -26.21 -18.76 -16.28
CA VAL A 389 -25.59 -17.78 -17.20
C VAL A 389 -26.37 -16.48 -17.14
N GLN A 390 -25.64 -15.38 -16.99
CA GLN A 390 -26.19 -14.04 -16.84
C GLN A 390 -26.04 -13.22 -18.13
N VAL A 391 -26.81 -12.13 -18.20
CA VAL A 391 -26.57 -11.08 -19.20
C VAL A 391 -25.19 -10.47 -18.94
N ASN A 392 -24.44 -10.21 -20.01
CA ASN A 392 -23.04 -9.78 -20.05
C ASN A 392 -21.99 -10.88 -19.89
N ASP A 393 -22.38 -12.15 -19.75
CA ASP A 393 -21.42 -13.26 -19.82
C ASP A 393 -20.89 -13.41 -21.26
N GLU A 394 -19.61 -13.74 -21.40
CA GLU A 394 -18.99 -13.96 -22.71
C GLU A 394 -19.18 -15.41 -23.16
N PHE A 395 -19.61 -15.60 -24.41
CA PHE A 395 -19.75 -16.89 -25.04
C PHE A 395 -18.55 -17.16 -25.98
N TYR A 396 -17.85 -18.25 -25.71
CA TYR A 396 -16.68 -18.69 -26.47
C TYR A 396 -16.93 -20.01 -27.18
N LYS A 397 -16.24 -20.19 -28.30
CA LYS A 397 -16.27 -21.38 -29.12
C LYS A 397 -14.86 -21.73 -29.58
N ASN A 398 -14.41 -22.95 -29.32
CA ASN A 398 -13.06 -23.45 -29.63
C ASN A 398 -11.92 -22.51 -29.19
N GLY A 399 -12.13 -21.75 -28.11
CA GLY A 399 -11.17 -20.76 -27.58
C GLY A 399 -11.29 -19.35 -28.16
N GLU A 400 -12.19 -19.11 -29.12
CA GLU A 400 -12.43 -17.79 -29.71
C GLU A 400 -13.72 -17.16 -29.14
N LEU A 401 -13.68 -15.87 -28.86
CA LEU A 401 -14.85 -15.12 -28.38
C LEU A 401 -15.84 -14.96 -29.52
N VAL A 402 -17.05 -15.48 -29.34
CA VAL A 402 -18.13 -15.40 -30.34
C VAL A 402 -19.01 -14.18 -30.11
N GLY A 403 -19.32 -13.85 -28.86
CA GLY A 403 -20.15 -12.69 -28.51
C GLY A 403 -20.49 -12.65 -27.02
N VAL A 404 -21.22 -11.62 -26.61
CA VAL A 404 -21.67 -11.43 -25.23
C VAL A 404 -23.15 -11.77 -25.12
N VAL A 405 -23.57 -12.50 -24.08
CA VAL A 405 -24.98 -12.84 -23.83
C VAL A 405 -25.77 -11.56 -23.55
N THR A 406 -26.69 -11.22 -24.44
CA THR A 406 -27.56 -10.03 -24.30
C THR A 406 -28.88 -10.39 -23.61
N ARG A 407 -29.35 -11.64 -23.78
CA ARG A 407 -30.64 -12.08 -23.24
C ARG A 407 -30.74 -13.61 -23.16
N ILE A 408 -31.39 -14.11 -22.09
CA ILE A 408 -31.92 -15.49 -22.06
C ILE A 408 -33.37 -15.44 -22.50
N VAL A 409 -33.69 -16.05 -23.64
CA VAL A 409 -34.96 -15.86 -24.36
C VAL A 409 -36.04 -16.80 -23.82
N GLN A 410 -35.76 -18.11 -23.80
CA GLN A 410 -36.74 -19.12 -23.44
C GLN A 410 -36.07 -20.37 -22.90
N VAL A 411 -36.65 -20.97 -21.86
CA VAL A 411 -36.21 -22.24 -21.28
C VAL A 411 -37.37 -23.22 -21.35
N ASP A 412 -37.16 -24.37 -21.99
CA ASP A 412 -38.15 -25.45 -22.06
C ASP A 412 -37.64 -26.65 -21.24
N LEU A 413 -38.17 -26.76 -20.02
CA LEU A 413 -37.79 -27.82 -19.10
C LEU A 413 -38.29 -29.20 -19.53
N THR A 414 -39.37 -29.25 -20.31
CA THR A 414 -40.03 -30.48 -20.76
C THR A 414 -39.27 -31.09 -21.92
N ASN A 415 -38.95 -30.27 -22.93
CA ASN A 415 -38.22 -30.70 -24.12
C ASN A 415 -36.70 -30.50 -24.01
N GLN A 416 -36.22 -30.06 -22.85
CA GLN A 416 -34.82 -30.02 -22.47
C GLN A 416 -33.94 -29.15 -23.38
N TRP A 417 -34.30 -27.88 -23.55
CA TRP A 417 -33.49 -26.90 -24.28
C TRP A 417 -33.65 -25.48 -23.72
N THR A 418 -32.67 -24.60 -24.01
CA THR A 418 -32.72 -23.16 -23.76
C THR A 418 -32.33 -22.37 -25.00
N ILE A 419 -33.01 -21.25 -25.27
CA ILE A 419 -32.65 -20.27 -26.28
C ILE A 419 -32.09 -19.02 -25.59
N PHE A 420 -30.98 -18.52 -26.12
CA PHE A 420 -30.31 -17.30 -25.67
C PHE A 420 -29.86 -16.47 -26.88
N GLU A 421 -29.60 -15.20 -26.63
CA GLU A 421 -29.21 -14.20 -27.62
C GLU A 421 -27.82 -13.66 -27.26
N ILE A 422 -26.96 -13.49 -28.27
CA ILE A 422 -25.62 -12.93 -28.14
C ILE A 422 -25.47 -11.65 -28.96
N SER A 423 -24.42 -10.86 -28.69
CA SER A 423 -24.18 -9.57 -29.33
C SER A 423 -23.83 -9.65 -30.82
N ASN A 424 -23.37 -10.81 -31.29
CA ASN A 424 -22.89 -11.03 -32.65
C ASN A 424 -23.73 -12.08 -33.34
N GLU A 425 -23.94 -11.92 -34.64
CA GLU A 425 -24.66 -12.91 -35.45
C GLU A 425 -23.72 -14.02 -35.92
N ILE A 426 -24.24 -15.26 -35.99
CA ILE A 426 -23.46 -16.44 -36.37
C ILE A 426 -24.29 -17.37 -37.27
N LYS A 427 -23.61 -18.15 -38.12
CA LYS A 427 -24.25 -19.13 -39.01
C LYS A 427 -24.25 -20.54 -38.43
N GLN A 428 -25.20 -21.36 -38.88
CA GLN A 428 -25.32 -22.75 -38.44
C GLN A 428 -24.07 -23.61 -38.73
N GLU A 429 -23.38 -23.34 -39.84
CA GLU A 429 -22.13 -24.04 -40.22
C GLU A 429 -20.95 -23.72 -39.28
N ASP A 430 -21.02 -22.59 -38.57
CA ASP A 430 -19.97 -22.11 -37.69
C ASP A 430 -20.08 -22.64 -36.25
N ILE A 431 -21.02 -23.54 -35.92
CA ILE A 431 -21.20 -24.01 -34.52
C ILE A 431 -21.47 -25.50 -34.36
N SER A 432 -21.61 -26.27 -35.45
CA SER A 432 -21.96 -27.68 -35.36
C SER A 432 -20.79 -28.51 -34.82
N SER A 433 -21.01 -29.29 -33.75
CA SER A 433 -20.04 -30.22 -33.12
C SER A 433 -18.83 -29.62 -32.40
N ASP A 434 -18.84 -28.31 -32.13
CA ASP A 434 -17.73 -27.60 -31.49
C ASP A 434 -17.79 -27.59 -29.95
N LYS A 435 -16.64 -27.29 -29.33
CA LYS A 435 -16.55 -27.03 -27.89
C LYS A 435 -16.89 -25.58 -27.62
N TRP A 436 -17.64 -25.34 -26.56
CA TRP A 436 -18.09 -24.02 -26.17
C TRP A 436 -17.97 -23.84 -24.66
N TYR A 437 -17.81 -22.59 -24.23
CA TYR A 437 -17.85 -22.24 -22.82
C TYR A 437 -18.37 -20.82 -22.59
N PHE A 438 -18.87 -20.58 -21.39
CA PHE A 438 -19.26 -19.26 -20.91
C PHE A 438 -18.25 -18.76 -19.89
N VAL A 439 -17.85 -17.49 -20.03
CA VAL A 439 -17.05 -16.77 -19.04
C VAL A 439 -17.96 -15.75 -18.39
N SER A 440 -18.22 -15.96 -17.09
CA SER A 440 -19.02 -15.01 -16.33
C SER A 440 -18.24 -13.72 -16.12
N LYS A 441 -18.94 -12.57 -16.15
CA LYS A 441 -18.36 -11.25 -15.91
C LYS A 441 -19.04 -10.55 -14.74
N ASN A 442 -18.44 -9.45 -14.27
CA ASN A 442 -18.97 -8.61 -13.18
C ASN A 442 -19.24 -9.42 -11.92
N LEU A 443 -18.33 -10.35 -11.60
CA LEU A 443 -18.46 -11.21 -10.43
C LEU A 443 -18.40 -10.36 -9.15
N PRO A 444 -19.19 -10.72 -8.12
CA PRO A 444 -19.07 -10.08 -6.83
C PRO A 444 -17.67 -10.34 -6.26
N GLY A 445 -17.05 -9.30 -5.68
CA GLY A 445 -15.74 -9.42 -5.03
C GLY A 445 -15.73 -10.37 -3.82
N ASP A 446 -16.91 -10.70 -3.28
CA ASP A 446 -17.10 -11.61 -2.15
C ASP A 446 -17.73 -12.95 -2.57
N ILE A 447 -17.46 -14.01 -1.79
CA ILE A 447 -17.90 -15.40 -2.05
C ILE A 447 -19.43 -15.60 -1.86
N VAL A 448 -20.21 -14.55 -1.62
CA VAL A 448 -21.58 -14.69 -1.12
C VAL A 448 -22.61 -14.45 -2.22
N SER A 449 -22.87 -15.46 -3.05
CA SER A 449 -24.21 -15.65 -3.64
C SER A 449 -24.40 -17.09 -4.14
N GLY A 450 -25.64 -17.59 -4.10
CA GLY A 450 -26.01 -18.87 -4.75
C GLY A 450 -26.16 -18.75 -6.26
N ASP A 451 -26.01 -17.54 -6.81
CA ASP A 451 -26.37 -17.18 -8.18
C ASP A 451 -25.15 -16.87 -9.07
N HIS A 452 -23.99 -16.56 -8.48
CA HIS A 452 -22.74 -16.31 -9.21
C HIS A 452 -21.61 -17.26 -8.78
N PRO A 453 -20.70 -17.64 -9.69
CA PRO A 453 -19.47 -18.31 -9.33
C PRO A 453 -18.51 -17.38 -8.56
N THR A 454 -17.57 -17.98 -7.85
CA THR A 454 -16.40 -17.25 -7.32
C THR A 454 -15.46 -16.84 -8.46
N PRO A 455 -14.82 -15.65 -8.37
CA PRO A 455 -13.74 -15.26 -9.28
C PRO A 455 -12.57 -16.24 -9.31
N ASP A 456 -11.76 -16.20 -10.38
CA ASP A 456 -10.54 -17.02 -10.48
C ASP A 456 -9.54 -16.65 -9.37
N VAL A 457 -9.45 -15.36 -9.04
CA VAL A 457 -8.73 -14.83 -7.88
C VAL A 457 -9.59 -13.84 -7.09
N TYR A 458 -9.60 -14.10 -5.79
CA TYR A 458 -9.93 -13.26 -4.66
C TYR A 458 -8.82 -12.50 -3.96
N ILE A 459 -8.92 -11.20 -3.67
CA ILE A 459 -7.99 -10.56 -2.73
C ILE A 459 -8.79 -9.94 -1.59
N THR A 460 -8.53 -10.37 -0.36
CA THR A 460 -9.17 -9.79 0.83
C THR A 460 -8.61 -8.40 1.15
N ALA A 461 -9.31 -7.64 2.00
CA ALA A 461 -8.80 -6.36 2.52
C ALA A 461 -7.44 -6.49 3.25
N ASP A 462 -7.12 -7.67 3.79
CA ASP A 462 -5.84 -7.96 4.45
C ASP A 462 -4.73 -8.37 3.45
N GLY A 463 -5.01 -8.35 2.14
CA GLY A 463 -4.07 -8.77 1.09
C GLY A 463 -3.94 -10.28 0.91
N GLU A 464 -4.70 -11.11 1.64
CA GLU A 464 -4.72 -12.56 1.40
C GLU A 464 -5.27 -12.88 0.01
N ILE A 465 -4.50 -13.66 -0.75
CA ILE A 465 -4.85 -14.13 -2.08
C ILE A 465 -5.59 -15.46 -1.94
N HIS A 466 -6.76 -15.55 -2.56
CA HIS A 466 -7.55 -16.77 -2.64
C HIS A 466 -7.72 -17.17 -4.09
N ILE A 467 -7.18 -18.32 -4.45
CA ILE A 467 -7.26 -18.85 -5.80
C ILE A 467 -8.33 -19.94 -5.83
N LYS A 468 -9.26 -19.78 -6.76
CA LYS A 468 -10.27 -20.79 -7.07
C LYS A 468 -9.59 -22.08 -7.52
N GLN A 469 -10.18 -23.24 -7.26
CA GLN A 469 -9.76 -24.50 -7.87
C GLN A 469 -9.97 -24.50 -9.39
N MET A 470 -9.40 -25.46 -10.12
CA MET A 470 -9.72 -25.74 -11.52
C MET A 470 -9.44 -24.57 -12.50
N VAL A 471 -8.56 -23.63 -12.13
CA VAL A 471 -8.22 -22.46 -12.96
C VAL A 471 -7.28 -22.80 -14.12
N ILE A 472 -6.46 -23.86 -14.00
CA ILE A 472 -5.64 -24.34 -15.11
C ILE A 472 -6.55 -25.13 -16.06
N ARG A 473 -6.76 -24.58 -17.27
CA ARG A 473 -7.68 -25.10 -18.30
C ARG A 473 -6.99 -25.20 -19.66
N ASP A 474 -7.48 -26.10 -20.51
CA ASP A 474 -7.09 -26.16 -21.92
C ASP A 474 -7.66 -24.97 -22.73
N SER A 475 -7.31 -24.88 -24.00
CA SER A 475 -7.80 -23.82 -24.90
C SER A 475 -9.32 -23.82 -25.10
N ASN A 476 -10.02 -24.85 -24.63
CA ASN A 476 -11.47 -24.98 -24.74
C ASN A 476 -12.18 -24.78 -23.40
N GLY A 477 -11.47 -24.27 -22.37
CA GLY A 477 -12.02 -24.03 -21.04
C GLY A 477 -12.16 -25.28 -20.15
N VAL A 478 -11.71 -26.45 -20.62
CA VAL A 478 -11.76 -27.70 -19.85
C VAL A 478 -10.66 -27.71 -18.79
N PRO A 479 -10.98 -27.85 -17.49
CA PRO A 479 -9.96 -27.95 -16.45
C PRO A 479 -8.99 -29.11 -16.70
N PHE A 480 -7.69 -28.87 -16.46
CA PHE A 480 -6.68 -29.93 -16.38
C PHE A 480 -6.84 -30.72 -15.08
N ILE A 481 -7.85 -31.59 -15.09
CA ILE A 481 -8.17 -32.56 -14.06
C ILE A 481 -8.33 -33.86 -14.81
N ARG A 482 -7.21 -34.54 -15.04
CA ARG A 482 -7.25 -35.71 -15.92
C ARG A 482 -7.90 -36.88 -15.17
N TYR A 483 -9.18 -37.10 -15.45
CA TYR A 483 -9.83 -38.37 -15.16
C TYR A 483 -9.27 -39.45 -16.09
N LEU A 484 -8.69 -40.48 -15.49
CA LEU A 484 -8.13 -41.62 -16.21
C LEU A 484 -9.17 -42.74 -16.33
N GLY A 485 -10.17 -42.55 -17.21
CA GLY A 485 -11.02 -43.61 -17.76
C GLY A 485 -11.85 -44.45 -16.77
N ALA A 486 -12.74 -45.28 -17.32
CA ALA A 486 -13.75 -46.05 -16.59
C ALA A 486 -13.21 -47.13 -15.62
N ASN A 487 -11.88 -47.38 -15.57
CA ASN A 487 -11.31 -48.58 -14.95
C ASN A 487 -10.51 -48.33 -13.66
N ASN A 488 -10.51 -47.11 -13.11
CA ASN A 488 -10.24 -46.85 -11.69
C ASN A 488 -8.90 -47.36 -11.09
N THR A 489 -7.83 -47.51 -11.89
CA THR A 489 -6.54 -48.10 -11.44
C THR A 489 -5.30 -47.20 -11.58
N GLN A 490 -5.44 -45.90 -11.87
CA GLN A 490 -4.29 -44.98 -11.99
C GLN A 490 -4.54 -43.64 -11.26
N PRO A 491 -3.50 -42.98 -10.71
CA PRO A 491 -3.65 -41.78 -9.87
C PRO A 491 -4.12 -40.55 -10.66
N VAL A 492 -4.94 -39.71 -10.03
CA VAL A 492 -5.41 -38.43 -10.57
C VAL A 492 -4.22 -37.48 -10.73
N ILE A 493 -3.98 -36.97 -11.95
CA ILE A 493 -2.94 -35.97 -12.21
C ILE A 493 -3.62 -34.61 -12.34
N TYR A 494 -3.28 -33.71 -11.41
CA TYR A 494 -3.68 -32.31 -11.47
C TYR A 494 -2.73 -31.52 -12.38
N GLY A 495 -3.29 -30.59 -13.16
CA GLY A 495 -2.49 -29.55 -13.79
C GLY A 495 -1.69 -28.79 -12.74
N GLN A 496 -0.44 -28.47 -13.06
CA GLN A 496 0.44 -27.71 -12.18
C GLN A 496 0.94 -26.47 -12.92
N ALA A 497 1.03 -25.34 -12.23
CA ALA A 497 1.57 -24.11 -12.78
C ALA A 497 2.48 -23.41 -11.77
N THR A 498 3.56 -22.81 -12.24
CA THR A 498 4.39 -21.92 -11.40
C THR A 498 3.59 -20.67 -11.09
N GLN A 499 3.68 -20.21 -9.85
CA GLN A 499 2.88 -19.13 -9.30
C GLN A 499 3.72 -17.87 -9.21
N TYR A 500 3.14 -16.72 -9.52
CA TYR A 500 3.79 -15.42 -9.41
C TYR A 500 2.87 -14.46 -8.67
N VAL A 501 3.46 -13.71 -7.74
CA VAL A 501 2.77 -12.62 -7.03
C VAL A 501 3.51 -11.33 -7.33
N GLY A 502 2.78 -10.37 -7.89
CA GLY A 502 3.21 -8.98 -7.97
C GLY A 502 2.53 -8.17 -6.89
N TYR A 503 3.20 -7.16 -6.37
CA TYR A 503 2.63 -6.26 -5.37
C TYR A 503 3.33 -4.90 -5.36
N LYS A 504 2.61 -3.91 -4.82
CA LYS A 504 3.15 -2.64 -4.35
C LYS A 504 2.90 -2.53 -2.85
N ALA A 505 3.96 -2.34 -2.07
CA ALA A 505 3.85 -2.24 -0.61
C ALA A 505 4.67 -1.07 -0.07
N LEU A 506 4.10 -0.31 0.87
CA LEU A 506 4.79 0.78 1.54
C LEU A 506 5.91 0.21 2.42
N ARG A 507 7.10 0.80 2.31
CA ARG A 507 8.30 0.40 3.04
C ARG A 507 8.45 1.15 4.35
N LYS A 508 8.26 0.46 5.48
CA LYS A 508 8.50 1.01 6.83
C LYS A 508 9.96 0.90 7.25
N ASP A 509 10.71 -0.01 6.66
CA ASP A 509 12.14 -0.25 6.94
C ASP A 509 13.04 0.94 6.56
N VAL A 510 12.54 1.88 5.74
CA VAL A 510 13.24 3.12 5.37
C VAL A 510 12.64 4.37 6.01
N SER A 511 11.86 4.19 7.08
CA SER A 511 11.14 5.24 7.78
C SER A 511 11.54 5.29 9.27
N PRO A 512 11.07 6.30 10.04
CA PRO A 512 11.26 6.30 11.49
C PRO A 512 10.67 5.08 12.23
N ALA A 513 9.79 4.29 11.58
CA ALA A 513 9.20 3.07 12.12
C ALA A 513 10.07 1.81 11.96
N ALA A 514 11.20 1.92 11.27
CA ALA A 514 12.08 0.78 11.03
C ALA A 514 12.58 0.16 12.34
N LYS A 515 12.91 -1.12 12.35
CA LYS A 515 13.55 -1.76 13.52
C LYS A 515 14.89 -1.10 13.88
N ALA A 516 15.60 -0.59 12.88
CA ALA A 516 16.81 0.21 13.01
C ALA A 516 16.67 1.47 12.15
N PRO A 517 16.06 2.55 12.68
CA PRO A 517 15.85 3.78 11.92
C PRO A 517 17.17 4.47 11.59
N GLU A 518 17.42 4.68 10.30
CA GLU A 518 18.59 5.39 9.78
C GLU A 518 18.15 6.44 8.76
N LEU A 519 18.91 7.54 8.68
CA LEU A 519 18.73 8.52 7.61
C LEU A 519 19.43 8.00 6.37
N LEU A 520 18.72 7.87 5.26
CA LEU A 520 19.27 7.34 4.02
C LEU A 520 20.28 8.33 3.43
N GLU A 521 21.40 7.82 2.90
CA GLU A 521 22.49 8.62 2.34
C GLU A 521 22.88 8.11 0.95
N PHE A 522 22.80 8.98 -0.06
CA PHE A 522 23.11 8.62 -1.45
C PHE A 522 24.23 9.49 -2.03
N ASN A 523 25.30 8.83 -2.44
CA ASN A 523 26.43 9.40 -3.17
C ASN A 523 26.35 9.10 -4.67
N THR A 524 25.64 8.05 -5.08
CA THR A 524 25.44 7.67 -6.48
C THR A 524 23.98 7.36 -6.81
N VAL A 525 23.65 7.29 -8.10
CA VAL A 525 22.30 6.88 -8.56
C VAL A 525 22.07 5.37 -8.36
N SER A 526 23.11 4.55 -8.43
CA SER A 526 22.99 3.09 -8.21
C SER A 526 22.52 2.80 -6.78
N GLU A 527 23.10 3.50 -5.79
CA GLU A 527 22.74 3.35 -4.37
C GLU A 527 21.25 3.61 -4.12
N ILE A 528 20.63 4.55 -4.86
CA ILE A 528 19.19 4.83 -4.76
C ILE A 528 18.38 3.58 -5.17
N GLU A 529 18.72 2.99 -6.32
CA GLU A 529 17.98 1.82 -6.84
C GLU A 529 18.19 0.58 -5.97
N ASP A 530 19.42 0.38 -5.51
CA ASP A 530 19.82 -0.74 -4.66
C ASP A 530 19.12 -0.67 -3.29
N GLU A 531 19.15 0.48 -2.63
CA GLU A 531 18.64 0.64 -1.25
C GLU A 531 17.12 0.85 -1.20
N ILE A 532 16.57 1.76 -2.02
CA ILE A 532 15.16 2.19 -1.92
C ILE A 532 14.26 1.69 -3.05
N GLY A 533 14.79 0.91 -4.00
CA GLY A 533 13.99 0.23 -5.02
C GLY A 533 13.96 0.96 -6.36
N PRO A 534 13.16 0.45 -7.32
CA PRO A 534 13.19 0.93 -8.71
C PRO A 534 12.92 2.43 -8.81
N ILE A 535 13.65 3.09 -9.70
CA ILE A 535 13.50 4.53 -10.00
C ILE A 535 12.34 4.70 -10.97
N THR A 536 11.13 4.74 -10.43
CA THR A 536 9.88 4.95 -11.16
C THR A 536 8.97 5.87 -10.35
N THR A 537 8.07 6.57 -11.02
CA THR A 537 7.05 7.41 -10.37
C THR A 537 6.11 6.64 -9.44
N ASP A 538 5.99 5.32 -9.60
CA ASP A 538 5.30 4.44 -8.66
C ASP A 538 6.03 4.29 -7.31
N ASN A 539 7.31 4.63 -7.26
CA ASN A 539 8.12 4.76 -6.06
C ASN A 539 8.57 6.23 -5.90
N PRO A 540 7.68 7.13 -5.41
CA PRO A 540 7.93 8.56 -5.46
C PRO A 540 9.24 8.98 -4.81
N LEU A 541 9.58 8.43 -3.63
CA LEU A 541 10.83 8.76 -2.95
C LEU A 541 12.06 8.46 -3.82
N ALA A 542 12.12 7.29 -4.46
CA ALA A 542 13.26 6.92 -5.31
C ALA A 542 13.37 7.83 -6.53
N TYR A 543 12.26 8.12 -7.20
CA TYR A 543 12.25 9.02 -8.35
C TYR A 543 12.61 10.46 -7.99
N GLY A 544 12.10 10.96 -6.85
CA GLY A 544 12.45 12.27 -6.30
C GLY A 544 13.93 12.37 -5.93
N CYS A 545 14.49 11.32 -5.31
CA CYS A 545 15.91 11.25 -4.99
C CYS A 545 16.78 11.24 -6.24
N TRP A 546 16.41 10.48 -7.27
CA TRP A 546 17.12 10.46 -8.55
C TRP A 546 17.17 11.85 -9.19
N LEU A 547 16.03 12.55 -9.28
CA LEU A 547 15.97 13.91 -9.80
C LEU A 547 16.83 14.90 -9.00
N ALA A 548 16.78 14.84 -7.66
CA ALA A 548 17.63 15.64 -6.81
C ALA A 548 19.12 15.32 -7.04
N LYS A 549 19.46 14.03 -7.15
CA LYS A 549 20.84 13.57 -7.31
C LYS A 549 21.45 13.93 -8.65
N MET A 550 20.64 13.95 -9.73
CA MET A 550 21.06 14.49 -11.02
C MET A 550 21.47 15.97 -10.92
N ALA A 551 20.85 16.73 -10.03
CA ALA A 551 21.17 18.13 -9.79
C ALA A 551 22.34 18.35 -8.80
N CYS A 552 22.67 17.34 -7.98
CA CYS A 552 23.81 17.37 -7.05
C CYS A 552 24.77 16.17 -7.20
N PRO A 553 25.39 15.98 -8.38
CA PRO A 553 26.23 14.82 -8.62
C PRO A 553 27.43 14.74 -7.66
N SER A 554 27.95 15.87 -7.15
CA SER A 554 29.14 15.90 -6.30
C SER A 554 28.84 15.92 -4.79
N ARG A 555 27.57 15.86 -4.39
CA ARG A 555 27.14 15.98 -2.98
C ARG A 555 26.35 14.76 -2.52
N THR A 556 26.45 14.44 -1.25
CA THR A 556 25.57 13.45 -0.62
C THR A 556 24.14 14.00 -0.57
N LEU A 557 23.20 13.18 -0.98
CA LEU A 557 21.76 13.42 -0.88
C LEU A 557 21.21 12.61 0.29
N TYR A 558 20.36 13.22 1.12
CA TYR A 558 19.69 12.51 2.20
C TYR A 558 18.24 12.21 1.84
N ALA A 559 17.68 11.15 2.41
CA ALA A 559 16.26 10.83 2.25
C ALA A 559 15.68 10.09 3.46
N ILE A 560 14.34 10.13 3.57
CA ILE A 560 13.62 9.37 4.59
C ILE A 560 12.21 9.02 4.09
N GLY A 561 11.78 7.78 4.35
CA GLY A 561 10.44 7.28 4.05
C GLY A 561 9.40 7.73 5.07
N VAL A 562 8.13 7.82 4.65
CA VAL A 562 6.98 7.91 5.57
C VAL A 562 6.49 6.51 5.94
N GLU A 563 6.03 6.33 7.17
CA GLU A 563 5.62 5.03 7.71
C GLU A 563 4.15 4.65 7.46
N GLU A 564 3.33 5.62 7.02
CA GLU A 564 1.89 5.44 6.87
C GLU A 564 1.34 6.30 5.72
N ILE A 565 0.43 5.71 4.96
CA ILE A 565 -0.37 6.35 3.91
C ILE A 565 -1.84 5.98 4.11
N SER A 566 -2.74 6.70 3.46
CA SER A 566 -4.16 6.34 3.36
C SER A 566 -4.68 6.65 1.96
N SER A 567 -5.90 6.21 1.65
CA SER A 567 -6.58 6.57 0.38
C SER A 567 -6.69 8.09 0.19
N ASN A 568 -6.84 8.84 1.30
CA ASN A 568 -6.98 10.29 1.29
C ASN A 568 -5.62 11.01 1.38
N SER A 569 -4.58 10.33 1.86
CA SER A 569 -3.23 10.86 1.99
C SER A 569 -2.21 9.87 1.39
N PRO A 570 -2.25 9.62 0.08
CA PRO A 570 -1.39 8.62 -0.57
C PRO A 570 0.10 8.99 -0.50
N MET A 571 0.39 10.27 -0.27
CA MET A 571 1.75 10.82 -0.14
C MET A 571 2.27 10.87 1.30
N GLY A 572 1.56 10.23 2.24
CA GLY A 572 1.89 10.19 3.67
C GLY A 572 0.88 10.94 4.54
N THR A 573 0.53 10.35 5.69
CA THR A 573 -0.37 10.98 6.67
C THR A 573 0.34 12.09 7.47
N ALA A 574 -0.41 13.01 8.07
CA ALA A 574 0.15 14.06 8.93
C ALA A 574 0.94 13.49 10.12
N THR A 575 0.47 12.37 10.69
CA THR A 575 1.16 11.63 11.75
C THR A 575 2.51 11.10 11.28
N ALA A 576 2.56 10.49 10.09
CA ALA A 576 3.81 9.97 9.53
C ALA A 576 4.84 11.08 9.29
N TYR A 577 4.42 12.23 8.75
CA TYR A 577 5.33 13.37 8.58
C TYR A 577 5.77 13.99 9.92
N SER A 578 4.93 13.98 10.95
CA SER A 578 5.31 14.45 12.29
C SER A 578 6.46 13.63 12.87
N LYS A 579 6.39 12.30 12.75
CA LYS A 579 7.49 11.39 13.14
C LYS A 579 8.74 11.59 12.31
N VAL A 580 8.60 11.88 11.01
CA VAL A 580 9.74 12.25 10.16
C VAL A 580 10.40 13.54 10.64
N MET A 581 9.63 14.57 11.02
CA MET A 581 10.14 15.82 11.56
C MET A 581 10.90 15.60 12.88
N ASP A 582 10.34 14.81 13.79
CA ASP A 582 10.97 14.44 15.06
C ASP A 582 12.30 13.69 14.84
N PHE A 583 12.31 12.73 13.91
CA PHE A 583 13.53 12.00 13.55
C PHE A 583 14.60 12.95 13.01
N LEU A 584 14.23 13.82 12.05
CA LEU A 584 15.13 14.79 11.43
C LEU A 584 15.60 15.91 12.38
N ALA A 585 15.00 16.07 13.56
CA ALA A 585 15.49 17.01 14.57
C ALA A 585 16.90 16.65 15.06
N SER A 586 17.30 15.37 14.93
CA SER A 586 18.63 14.89 15.34
C SER A 586 19.72 15.01 14.25
N PHE A 587 19.35 15.42 13.03
CA PHE A 587 20.26 15.43 11.88
C PHE A 587 20.48 16.83 11.32
N ASP A 588 21.67 17.07 10.77
CA ASP A 588 22.04 18.33 10.11
C ASP A 588 21.69 18.29 8.61
N VAL A 589 20.39 18.40 8.32
CA VAL A 589 19.85 18.56 6.96
C VAL A 589 19.52 20.03 6.69
N TYR A 590 19.61 20.49 5.43
CA TYR A 590 19.33 21.89 5.10
C TYR A 590 18.08 22.08 4.24
N THR A 591 18.06 21.66 2.97
CA THR A 591 16.87 21.88 2.12
C THR A 591 15.99 20.64 2.14
N ILE A 592 14.89 20.71 2.89
CA ILE A 592 13.94 19.61 3.03
C ILE A 592 12.83 19.75 1.99
N VAL A 593 12.54 18.67 1.27
CA VAL A 593 11.42 18.59 0.32
C VAL A 593 10.44 17.52 0.80
N PRO A 594 9.29 17.92 1.37
CA PRO A 594 8.22 16.98 1.61
C PRO A 594 7.48 16.68 0.29
N MET A 595 7.35 15.41 -0.06
CA MET A 595 6.71 14.95 -1.30
C MET A 595 5.19 14.93 -1.19
N THR A 596 4.61 16.02 -0.69
CA THR A 596 3.17 16.22 -0.55
C THR A 596 2.81 17.65 -0.94
N GLN A 597 1.54 17.86 -1.30
CA GLN A 597 0.95 19.17 -1.56
C GLN A 597 -0.13 19.53 -0.53
N ASP A 598 -0.24 18.72 0.54
CA ASP A 598 -1.15 18.95 1.66
C ASP A 598 -0.71 20.17 2.48
N LEU A 599 -1.58 21.17 2.58
CA LEU A 599 -1.28 22.43 3.25
C LEU A 599 -1.07 22.29 4.76
N ASP A 600 -1.79 21.39 5.42
CA ASP A 600 -1.68 21.20 6.87
C ASP A 600 -0.31 20.57 7.20
N ILE A 601 0.14 19.62 6.38
CA ILE A 601 1.49 19.04 6.48
C ILE A 601 2.56 20.09 6.20
N LEU A 602 2.39 20.90 5.15
CA LEU A 602 3.32 21.99 4.83
C LEU A 602 3.40 23.05 5.94
N GLN A 603 2.30 23.35 6.63
CA GLN A 603 2.29 24.28 7.76
C GLN A 603 3.03 23.70 8.97
N ALA A 604 2.92 22.39 9.20
CA ALA A 604 3.71 21.69 10.21
C ALA A 604 5.21 21.77 9.90
N TRP A 605 5.60 21.58 8.63
CA TRP A 605 6.99 21.80 8.18
C TRP A 605 7.47 23.24 8.37
N ASN A 606 6.63 24.24 8.13
CA ASN A 606 6.97 25.64 8.39
C ASN A 606 7.29 25.87 9.88
N THR A 607 6.48 25.30 10.76
CA THR A 607 6.70 25.34 12.22
C THR A 607 7.99 24.63 12.62
N HIS A 608 8.25 23.46 12.03
CA HIS A 608 9.48 22.69 12.27
C HIS A 608 10.73 23.46 11.87
N VAL A 609 10.79 24.01 10.66
CA VAL A 609 11.99 24.73 10.19
C VAL A 609 12.25 26.01 10.98
N GLN A 610 11.20 26.70 11.43
CA GLN A 610 11.34 27.85 12.33
C GLN A 610 11.94 27.41 13.67
N THR A 611 11.36 26.37 14.28
CA THR A 611 11.82 25.84 15.57
C THR A 611 13.27 25.38 15.50
N MET A 612 13.62 24.53 14.55
CA MET A 612 14.99 23.98 14.42
C MET A 612 16.04 25.04 14.09
N SER A 613 15.64 26.10 13.39
CA SER A 613 16.55 27.18 13.02
C SER A 613 16.61 28.31 14.04
N ASN A 614 16.00 28.13 15.22
CA ASN A 614 16.18 29.01 16.36
C ASN A 614 17.59 28.86 16.94
N VAL A 615 18.03 29.90 17.66
CA VAL A 615 19.37 29.99 18.26
C VAL A 615 19.67 28.85 19.24
N ASP A 616 18.65 28.32 19.91
CA ASP A 616 18.79 27.23 20.88
C ASP A 616 19.07 25.88 20.19
N ASN A 617 18.39 25.64 19.06
CA ASN A 617 18.48 24.38 18.33
C ASN A 617 19.67 24.33 17.37
N LYS A 618 20.14 25.47 16.85
CA LYS A 618 21.39 25.59 16.06
C LYS A 618 21.41 24.71 14.79
N LEU A 619 20.24 24.40 14.23
CA LEU A 619 20.05 23.52 13.09
C LEU A 619 19.31 24.26 11.98
N GLU A 620 19.92 25.31 11.42
CA GLU A 620 19.35 26.05 10.31
C GLU A 620 19.01 25.12 9.15
N ARG A 621 17.75 25.22 8.72
CA ARG A 621 17.16 24.43 7.65
C ARG A 621 16.05 25.21 6.95
N CYS A 622 15.83 24.87 5.69
CA CYS A 622 14.75 25.38 4.85
C CYS A 622 13.81 24.25 4.45
N CYS A 623 12.55 24.58 4.19
CA CYS A 623 11.60 23.67 3.57
C CYS A 623 11.18 24.22 2.21
N PHE A 624 11.17 23.36 1.20
CA PHE A 624 10.66 23.67 -0.14
C PHE A 624 9.38 22.84 -0.37
N GLY A 625 8.25 23.44 -0.01
CA GLY A 625 6.92 22.87 -0.27
C GLY A 625 6.42 23.22 -1.67
N THR A 626 5.41 22.50 -2.14
CA THR A 626 4.71 22.86 -3.39
C THR A 626 3.21 22.72 -3.23
N ILE A 627 2.46 23.40 -4.08
CA ILE A 627 0.99 23.30 -4.13
C ILE A 627 0.53 23.06 -5.56
N GLY A 628 -0.54 22.28 -5.72
CA GLY A 628 -1.28 22.16 -6.96
C GLY A 628 -2.21 23.36 -7.19
N ARG A 629 -2.97 23.36 -8.28
CA ARG A 629 -3.96 24.41 -8.54
C ARG A 629 -5.09 24.33 -7.51
N PRO A 630 -5.33 25.37 -6.69
CA PRO A 630 -6.46 25.36 -5.76
C PRO A 630 -7.78 25.47 -6.53
N GLU A 631 -8.72 24.59 -6.21
CA GLU A 631 -10.12 24.70 -6.68
C GLU A 631 -10.97 25.57 -5.75
N ARG A 632 -10.49 25.76 -4.51
CA ARG A 632 -11.15 26.48 -3.43
C ARG A 632 -10.17 27.42 -2.73
N GLY A 633 -10.70 28.47 -2.13
CA GLY A 633 -9.92 29.29 -1.19
C GLY A 633 -9.43 28.46 0.01
N PRO A 634 -8.50 29.00 0.82
CA PRO A 634 -8.05 28.32 2.04
C PRO A 634 -9.21 28.15 3.04
N ASN A 635 -9.20 27.05 3.77
CA ASN A 635 -10.11 26.83 4.90
C ASN A 635 -9.73 27.77 6.05
N SER A 636 -10.73 28.26 6.79
CA SER A 636 -10.49 29.13 7.94
C SER A 636 -10.82 28.40 9.24
N VAL A 637 -9.88 28.34 10.17
CA VAL A 637 -10.15 27.87 11.55
C VAL A 637 -10.99 28.94 12.25
N LEU A 638 -12.16 28.54 12.74
CA LEU A 638 -13.07 29.42 13.49
C LEU A 638 -12.81 29.30 14.99
N VAL A 639 -12.63 28.08 15.48
CA VAL A 639 -12.28 27.80 16.89
C VAL A 639 -11.63 26.42 17.02
N SER A 640 -10.84 26.20 18.08
CA SER A 640 -10.27 24.90 18.44
C SER A 640 -10.26 24.68 19.96
N GLY A 641 -10.12 23.43 20.39
CA GLY A 641 -10.03 23.04 21.80
C GLY A 641 -9.49 21.62 21.99
N THR A 642 -9.18 21.24 23.23
CA THR A 642 -8.58 19.93 23.58
C THR A 642 -9.48 19.05 24.47
N ASP A 643 -10.69 19.51 24.77
CA ASP A 643 -11.63 18.86 25.70
C ASP A 643 -12.97 18.55 25.02
N GLY A 644 -12.94 18.19 23.74
CA GLY A 644 -14.13 17.84 22.97
C GLY A 644 -14.61 16.43 23.28
N LYS A 645 -15.94 16.21 23.25
CA LYS A 645 -16.53 14.88 23.55
C LYS A 645 -17.88 14.70 22.88
N ASN A 646 -18.32 13.45 22.76
CA ASN A 646 -19.67 13.16 22.27
C ASN A 646 -20.70 13.48 23.35
N GLU A 647 -21.73 14.24 22.98
CA GLU A 647 -22.95 14.43 23.81
C GLU A 647 -24.02 13.41 23.40
N SER A 648 -24.06 13.05 22.11
CA SER A 648 -24.89 11.98 21.55
C SER A 648 -24.28 11.43 20.26
N ASN A 649 -24.93 10.47 19.59
CA ASN A 649 -24.45 9.87 18.33
C ASN A 649 -24.36 10.86 17.17
N THR A 650 -24.90 12.07 17.29
CA THR A 650 -24.84 13.12 16.27
C THR A 650 -24.46 14.48 16.85
N GLU A 651 -24.04 14.55 18.11
CA GLU A 651 -23.73 15.81 18.79
C GLU A 651 -22.36 15.73 19.44
N PHE A 652 -21.55 16.75 19.14
CA PHE A 652 -20.23 16.93 19.72
C PHE A 652 -20.23 18.18 20.60
N ASN A 653 -19.89 18.00 21.86
CA ASN A 653 -19.72 19.10 22.80
C ASN A 653 -18.29 19.60 22.73
N THR A 654 -18.12 20.83 22.26
CA THR A 654 -16.82 21.50 22.17
C THR A 654 -16.27 21.92 23.53
N ASN A 655 -17.12 21.94 24.58
CA ASN A 655 -16.82 22.53 25.89
C ASN A 655 -16.38 24.01 25.82
N ILE A 656 -16.64 24.72 24.71
CA ILE A 656 -16.35 26.15 24.55
C ILE A 656 -17.62 26.97 24.85
N PRO A 657 -17.66 27.76 25.93
CA PRO A 657 -18.82 28.57 26.26
C PRO A 657 -19.08 29.65 25.19
N GLY A 658 -20.34 29.83 24.78
CA GLY A 658 -20.72 30.88 23.84
C GLY A 658 -20.26 30.64 22.38
N LEU A 659 -20.06 29.39 21.98
CA LEU A 659 -19.64 29.01 20.63
C LEU A 659 -20.45 29.71 19.53
N THR A 660 -21.77 29.77 19.67
CA THR A 660 -22.64 30.41 18.68
C THR A 660 -22.35 31.90 18.48
N SER A 661 -21.98 32.62 19.54
CA SER A 661 -21.55 34.03 19.46
C SER A 661 -20.20 34.16 18.77
N ILE A 662 -19.24 33.29 19.09
CA ILE A 662 -17.93 33.26 18.43
C ILE A 662 -18.08 33.02 16.92
N LEU A 663 -18.92 32.06 16.52
CA LEU A 663 -19.18 31.78 15.11
C LEU A 663 -19.85 32.97 14.40
N GLN A 664 -20.80 33.66 15.04
CA GLN A 664 -21.43 34.87 14.50
C GLN A 664 -20.41 36.01 14.32
N ASP A 665 -19.51 36.22 15.28
CA ASP A 665 -18.46 37.27 15.21
C ASP A 665 -17.46 36.99 14.08
N GLN A 666 -17.25 35.71 13.74
CA GLN A 666 -16.44 35.26 12.59
C GLN A 666 -17.24 35.23 11.26
N GLY A 667 -18.46 35.78 11.25
CA GLY A 667 -19.26 35.94 10.04
C GLY A 667 -19.99 34.67 9.58
N ILE A 668 -20.19 33.68 10.46
CA ILE A 668 -21.08 32.55 10.20
C ILE A 668 -22.50 32.92 10.58
N ASN A 669 -23.43 32.81 9.63
CA ASN A 669 -24.83 33.04 9.94
C ASN A 669 -25.45 31.78 10.55
N VAL A 670 -25.43 31.70 11.88
CA VAL A 670 -25.96 30.53 12.61
C VAL A 670 -27.47 30.29 12.43
N ASN A 671 -28.20 31.22 11.80
CA ASN A 671 -29.63 31.13 11.53
C ASN A 671 -29.97 30.98 10.03
N ALA A 672 -28.99 30.73 9.14
CA ALA A 672 -29.20 30.68 7.68
C ALA A 672 -28.64 29.42 7.01
N ALA A 673 -28.78 29.36 5.68
CA ALA A 673 -28.43 28.23 4.80
C ALA A 673 -26.92 27.88 4.72
N ASP A 674 -26.06 28.59 5.47
CA ASP A 674 -24.62 28.30 5.58
C ASP A 674 -24.35 26.87 6.09
N TRP A 675 -25.31 26.29 6.82
CA TRP A 675 -25.25 24.92 7.34
C TRP A 675 -25.66 23.84 6.35
N THR A 676 -26.41 24.18 5.32
CA THR A 676 -27.04 23.20 4.40
C THR A 676 -26.34 23.13 3.05
N ASN A 677 -25.43 24.06 2.76
CA ASN A 677 -24.66 24.04 1.52
C ASN A 677 -23.31 23.32 1.74
N PRO A 678 -23.15 22.08 1.25
CA PRO A 678 -21.91 21.33 1.42
C PRO A 678 -20.68 22.03 0.79
N ASP A 679 -20.89 22.91 -0.20
CA ASP A 679 -19.82 23.65 -0.86
C ASP A 679 -19.31 24.86 -0.06
N GLN A 680 -19.99 25.28 1.00
CA GLN A 680 -19.58 26.44 1.83
C GLN A 680 -19.80 26.20 3.33
N GLY A 681 -19.93 24.92 3.73
CA GLY A 681 -20.30 24.50 5.07
C GLY A 681 -19.22 24.72 6.13
N VAL A 682 -19.66 24.68 7.39
CA VAL A 682 -18.82 24.64 8.59
C VAL A 682 -18.65 23.18 8.99
N TYR A 683 -17.45 22.78 9.39
CA TYR A 683 -17.16 21.39 9.73
C TYR A 683 -16.26 21.26 10.96
N LEU A 684 -16.28 20.07 11.53
CA LEU A 684 -15.53 19.67 12.72
C LEU A 684 -14.43 18.68 12.30
N ASP A 685 -13.19 18.99 12.68
CA ASP A 685 -12.07 18.07 12.63
C ASP A 685 -11.79 17.54 14.04
N ILE A 686 -11.58 16.23 14.14
CA ILE A 686 -11.21 15.56 15.39
C ILE A 686 -9.91 14.79 15.15
N GLU A 687 -8.91 15.06 15.99
CA GLU A 687 -7.55 14.54 15.84
C GLU A 687 -7.50 13.00 15.74
N SER A 688 -8.20 12.30 16.63
CA SER A 688 -8.21 10.82 16.67
C SER A 688 -8.83 10.15 15.44
N THR A 689 -9.66 10.85 14.68
CA THR A 689 -10.36 10.28 13.53
C THR A 689 -9.78 10.71 12.19
N SER A 690 -9.04 11.83 12.15
CA SER A 690 -8.52 12.42 10.91
C SER A 690 -9.60 12.61 9.81
N LYS A 691 -10.84 12.91 10.22
CA LYS A 691 -12.03 13.06 9.36
C LYS A 691 -12.68 14.43 9.52
N HIS A 692 -13.39 14.86 8.48
CA HIS A 692 -14.14 16.12 8.43
C HIS A 692 -15.64 15.85 8.59
N TYR A 693 -16.25 16.34 9.67
CA TYR A 693 -17.68 16.15 9.93
C TYR A 693 -18.47 17.42 9.65
N HIS A 694 -19.42 17.38 8.72
CA HIS A 694 -20.23 18.55 8.38
C HIS A 694 -21.13 18.94 9.56
N ILE A 695 -21.09 20.21 9.96
CA ILE A 695 -21.92 20.73 11.05
C ILE A 695 -23.24 21.23 10.46
N LYS A 696 -24.35 20.69 10.95
CA LYS A 696 -25.73 21.10 10.61
C LYS A 696 -26.21 22.30 11.41
N SER A 697 -25.74 22.42 12.65
CA SER A 697 -26.15 23.49 13.56
C SER A 697 -25.22 23.57 14.76
N ALA A 698 -25.18 24.73 15.43
CA ALA A 698 -24.53 24.91 16.72
C ALA A 698 -25.49 25.54 17.73
N SER A 699 -25.47 25.07 18.98
CA SER A 699 -26.27 25.61 20.10
C SER A 699 -25.49 25.51 21.41
N GLY A 700 -25.34 26.62 22.12
CA GLY A 700 -24.53 26.68 23.34
C GLY A 700 -23.06 26.36 23.06
N SER A 701 -22.60 25.19 23.51
CA SER A 701 -21.25 24.64 23.25
C SER A 701 -21.29 23.40 22.35
N ILE A 702 -22.47 23.01 21.87
CA ILE A 702 -22.68 21.76 21.13
C ILE A 702 -22.80 22.07 19.64
N VAL A 703 -22.15 21.26 18.82
CA VAL A 703 -22.36 21.20 17.37
C VAL A 703 -23.09 19.90 17.03
N THR A 704 -24.08 19.98 16.15
CA THR A 704 -24.81 18.83 15.63
C THR A 704 -24.26 18.48 14.26
N ILE A 705 -23.87 17.21 14.08
CA ILE A 705 -23.28 16.69 12.85
C ILE A 705 -24.39 16.28 11.86
N GLN A 706 -24.19 16.63 10.59
CA GLN A 706 -25.03 16.19 9.47
C GLN A 706 -24.62 14.77 9.05
N THR A 707 -25.58 13.83 8.99
CA THR A 707 -25.30 12.41 8.70
C THR A 707 -25.50 12.02 7.22
N GLU A 708 -25.77 13.01 6.36
CA GLU A 708 -25.96 12.88 4.91
C GLU A 708 -25.58 14.22 4.27
N ALA A 709 -24.28 14.56 4.21
CA ALA A 709 -23.83 15.84 3.66
C ALA A 709 -23.70 15.82 2.14
N GLY A 710 -23.67 14.65 1.49
CA GLY A 710 -23.76 14.52 0.03
C GLY A 710 -22.52 15.03 -0.70
N SER A 711 -21.35 14.91 -0.09
CA SER A 711 -20.05 15.33 -0.67
C SER A 711 -18.92 14.46 -0.15
N ASP A 712 -18.00 14.09 -1.05
CA ASP A 712 -16.78 13.31 -0.74
C ASP A 712 -15.83 13.97 0.27
N PHE A 713 -16.03 15.27 0.57
CA PHE A 713 -15.23 15.98 1.57
C PHE A 713 -15.66 15.66 3.01
N TYR A 714 -16.93 15.30 3.25
CA TYR A 714 -17.45 15.07 4.59
C TYR A 714 -17.63 13.58 4.87
N SER A 715 -17.39 13.19 6.12
CA SER A 715 -17.65 11.84 6.61
C SER A 715 -19.11 11.73 7.05
N ASP A 716 -19.96 11.23 6.15
CA ASP A 716 -21.41 11.28 6.31
C ASP A 716 -21.95 10.28 7.35
N THR A 717 -21.36 9.11 7.52
CA THR A 717 -21.93 8.04 8.39
C THR A 717 -21.06 7.65 9.58
N ASP A 718 -19.79 8.04 9.57
CA ASP A 718 -18.77 7.52 10.48
C ASP A 718 -18.76 8.15 11.87
N PHE A 719 -19.47 9.28 12.06
CA PHE A 719 -19.57 9.89 13.38
C PHE A 719 -20.43 9.05 14.33
N THR A 720 -21.41 8.32 13.79
CA THR A 720 -22.33 7.51 14.58
C THR A 720 -21.61 6.28 15.14
N GLY A 721 -21.67 6.08 16.46
CA GLY A 721 -21.02 4.94 17.13
C GLY A 721 -19.59 5.19 17.63
N LEU A 722 -19.05 6.40 17.45
CA LEU A 722 -17.80 6.80 18.09
C LEU A 722 -17.98 7.05 19.59
N THR A 723 -16.97 6.70 20.37
CA THR A 723 -16.88 7.02 21.80
C THR A 723 -15.74 8.01 22.02
N LEU A 724 -16.07 9.31 22.07
CA LEU A 724 -15.12 10.40 22.25
C LEU A 724 -15.26 11.00 23.65
N ILE A 725 -14.20 10.99 24.45
CA ILE A 725 -14.26 11.32 25.89
C ILE A 725 -13.38 12.53 26.25
N THR A 726 -12.31 12.81 25.50
CA THR A 726 -11.49 14.03 25.60
C THR A 726 -10.63 14.16 24.34
N GLU A 727 -11.12 14.89 23.35
CA GLU A 727 -10.49 14.98 22.03
C GLU A 727 -10.01 16.39 21.71
N SER A 728 -8.85 16.49 21.04
CA SER A 728 -8.49 17.69 20.32
C SER A 728 -9.34 17.85 19.08
N PHE A 729 -9.85 19.07 18.87
CA PHE A 729 -10.73 19.37 17.75
C PHE A 729 -10.52 20.78 17.21
N ALA A 730 -10.97 20.98 15.96
CA ALA A 730 -11.09 22.30 15.35
C ALA A 730 -12.41 22.42 14.59
N VAL A 731 -13.12 23.52 14.78
CA VAL A 731 -14.25 23.92 13.94
C VAL A 731 -13.74 24.87 12.86
N LYS A 732 -13.97 24.52 11.60
CA LYS A 732 -13.44 25.22 10.43
C LYS A 732 -14.56 25.58 9.46
N LYS A 733 -14.36 26.62 8.65
CA LYS A 733 -15.20 26.95 7.49
C LYS A 733 -14.51 26.45 6.23
N ARG A 734 -15.26 25.76 5.35
CA ARG A 734 -14.75 25.33 4.05
C ARG A 734 -14.52 26.54 3.14
N GLY A 735 -13.39 26.53 2.44
CA GLY A 735 -13.08 27.56 1.44
C GLY A 735 -14.08 27.57 0.29
N ALA A 736 -14.43 28.78 -0.18
CA ALA A 736 -15.33 28.96 -1.31
C ALA A 736 -14.70 28.46 -2.62
N LEU A 737 -15.53 27.90 -3.52
CA LEU A 737 -15.13 27.56 -4.88
C LEU A 737 -14.57 28.79 -5.61
N LEU A 738 -13.44 28.61 -6.29
CA LEU A 738 -12.77 29.68 -7.05
C LEU A 738 -13.30 29.71 -8.48
N VAL A 739 -14.61 29.92 -8.60
CA VAL A 739 -15.34 30.01 -9.88
C VAL A 739 -15.94 31.39 -10.10
N ASP A 740 -16.08 31.79 -11.35
CA ASP A 740 -16.78 33.00 -11.74
C ASP A 740 -18.30 32.83 -11.63
N SER A 741 -19.05 33.90 -11.93
CA SER A 741 -20.53 33.88 -11.92
C SER A 741 -21.15 32.88 -12.91
N SER A 742 -20.37 32.30 -13.82
CA SER A 742 -20.79 31.28 -14.79
C SER A 742 -20.36 29.87 -14.38
N GLY A 743 -19.76 29.69 -13.20
CA GLY A 743 -19.27 28.40 -12.69
C GLY A 743 -17.96 27.93 -13.33
N LYS A 744 -17.27 28.78 -14.11
CA LYS A 744 -15.96 28.45 -14.70
C LYS A 744 -14.82 28.88 -13.77
N PRO A 745 -13.63 28.28 -13.85
CA PRO A 745 -12.49 28.68 -13.02
C PRO A 745 -12.18 30.19 -13.13
N ASP A 746 -12.28 30.92 -12.01
CA ASP A 746 -11.89 32.33 -11.94
C ASP A 746 -10.37 32.40 -11.77
N LYS A 747 -9.65 32.55 -12.89
CA LYS A 747 -8.19 32.62 -12.92
C LYS A 747 -7.61 33.74 -12.06
N ASP A 748 -8.33 34.85 -11.89
CA ASP A 748 -7.90 35.96 -11.04
C ASP A 748 -8.03 35.56 -9.56
N ALA A 749 -9.14 34.94 -9.16
CA ALA A 749 -9.32 34.41 -7.80
C ALA A 749 -8.34 33.28 -7.49
N ILE A 750 -8.10 32.36 -8.43
CA ILE A 750 -7.11 31.28 -8.30
C ILE A 750 -5.70 31.85 -8.11
N SER A 751 -5.30 32.83 -8.93
CA SER A 751 -3.98 33.46 -8.78
C SER A 751 -3.79 34.17 -7.45
N ARG A 752 -4.86 34.77 -6.90
CA ARG A 752 -4.85 35.37 -5.56
C ARG A 752 -4.78 34.31 -4.48
N ALA A 753 -5.56 33.23 -4.57
CA ALA A 753 -5.52 32.12 -3.62
C ALA A 753 -4.14 31.49 -3.51
N ILE A 754 -3.45 31.29 -4.65
CA ILE A 754 -2.05 30.81 -4.69
C ILE A 754 -1.12 31.81 -3.98
N ALA A 755 -1.26 33.11 -4.25
CA ALA A 755 -0.47 34.15 -3.60
C ALA A 755 -0.73 34.24 -2.09
N ASP A 756 -1.98 34.10 -1.67
CA ASP A 756 -2.40 34.17 -0.27
C ASP A 756 -1.96 32.93 0.51
N THR A 757 -1.91 31.77 -0.15
CA THR A 757 -1.34 30.54 0.43
C THR A 757 0.13 30.73 0.80
N ALA A 758 0.94 31.35 -0.07
CA ALA A 758 2.34 31.67 0.28
C ALA A 758 2.43 32.60 1.51
N LYS A 759 1.54 33.59 1.62
CA LYS A 759 1.50 34.50 2.78
C LYS A 759 1.09 33.82 4.08
N LEU A 760 0.46 32.65 4.05
CA LEU A 760 0.17 31.90 5.29
C LEU A 760 1.46 31.41 5.96
N PHE A 761 2.48 31.09 5.18
CA PHE A 761 3.77 30.64 5.70
C PHE A 761 4.64 31.81 6.16
N ALA A 762 4.70 32.88 5.35
CA ALA A 762 5.37 34.16 5.62
C ALA A 762 6.76 34.05 6.27
N HIS A 763 7.60 33.12 5.80
CA HIS A 763 8.90 32.88 6.43
C HIS A 763 10.05 32.74 5.41
N LYS A 764 11.19 33.39 5.70
CA LYS A 764 12.37 33.42 4.80
C LYS A 764 13.06 32.07 4.59
N ARG A 765 12.77 31.07 5.43
CA ARG A 765 13.26 29.68 5.30
C ARG A 765 12.17 28.71 4.80
N PHE A 766 11.02 29.24 4.40
CA PHE A 766 9.97 28.44 3.76
C PHE A 766 9.74 28.94 2.34
N ILE A 767 9.90 28.03 1.38
CA ILE A 767 9.72 28.28 -0.05
C ILE A 767 8.48 27.52 -0.50
N LEU A 768 7.61 28.21 -1.23
CA LEU A 768 6.42 27.61 -1.81
C LEU A 768 6.51 27.64 -3.34
N GLY A 769 6.73 26.46 -3.93
CA GLY A 769 6.74 26.24 -5.37
C GLY A 769 5.34 26.06 -5.95
N TYR A 770 5.13 26.58 -7.16
CA TYR A 770 3.90 26.38 -7.91
C TYR A 770 4.14 26.00 -9.37
N ALA A 771 3.56 24.86 -9.72
CA ALA A 771 3.05 24.49 -11.02
C ALA A 771 1.85 23.58 -10.73
N GLU A 772 0.83 23.55 -11.60
CA GLU A 772 -0.29 22.61 -11.41
C GLU A 772 0.23 21.17 -11.42
N SER A 773 1.15 20.90 -12.35
CA SER A 773 1.91 19.67 -12.46
C SER A 773 3.18 19.91 -13.29
N VAL A 774 4.06 18.93 -13.28
CA VAL A 774 5.29 18.90 -14.08
C VAL A 774 5.33 17.63 -14.92
N ILE A 775 6.03 17.69 -16.04
CA ILE A 775 6.14 16.60 -16.99
C ILE A 775 7.52 15.98 -16.85
N VAL A 776 7.58 14.67 -16.65
CA VAL A 776 8.82 13.90 -16.48
C VAL A 776 8.82 12.69 -17.42
N SER A 777 9.96 12.01 -17.56
CA SER A 777 10.06 10.75 -18.30
C SER A 777 10.37 9.59 -17.37
N ASP A 778 9.46 8.64 -17.29
CA ASP A 778 9.61 7.36 -16.59
C ASP A 778 9.77 6.25 -17.63
N ASN A 779 10.94 5.60 -17.66
CA ASN A 779 11.27 4.56 -18.63
C ASN A 779 10.97 4.92 -20.11
N GLY A 780 11.21 6.19 -20.49
CA GLY A 780 10.96 6.71 -21.84
C GLY A 780 9.51 7.10 -22.12
N ILE A 781 8.58 6.84 -21.19
CA ILE A 781 7.19 7.30 -21.26
C ILE A 781 7.10 8.67 -20.58
N THR A 782 6.48 9.63 -21.26
CA THR A 782 6.27 10.97 -20.70
C THR A 782 4.98 10.97 -19.88
N MET A 783 5.06 11.44 -18.64
CA MET A 783 3.89 11.49 -17.75
C MET A 783 3.84 12.77 -16.93
N GLU A 784 2.62 13.13 -16.51
CA GLU A 784 2.33 14.28 -15.69
C GLU A 784 2.35 13.88 -14.21
N VAL A 785 3.15 14.60 -13.41
CA VAL A 785 3.37 14.32 -11.99
C VAL A 785 3.30 15.61 -11.16
N PRO A 786 3.10 15.53 -9.83
CA PRO A 786 3.02 16.73 -9.00
C PRO A 786 4.31 17.56 -8.96
N ALA A 787 4.18 18.85 -8.62
CA ALA A 787 5.29 19.79 -8.70
C ALA A 787 6.41 19.58 -7.66
N TYR A 788 6.20 18.77 -6.61
CA TYR A 788 7.23 18.47 -5.62
C TYR A 788 8.47 17.81 -6.26
N TYR A 789 8.34 17.15 -7.41
CA TYR A 789 9.50 16.62 -8.15
C TYR A 789 10.43 17.73 -8.66
N ALA A 790 9.90 18.88 -9.06
CA ALA A 790 10.73 20.04 -9.40
C ALA A 790 11.37 20.67 -8.15
N ALA A 791 10.70 20.61 -6.98
CA ALA A 791 11.31 21.04 -5.72
C ALA A 791 12.50 20.14 -5.33
N CYS A 792 12.43 18.82 -5.55
CA CYS A 792 13.56 17.90 -5.36
C CYS A 792 14.79 18.33 -6.18
N VAL A 793 14.58 18.71 -7.44
CA VAL A 793 15.66 19.23 -8.31
C VAL A 793 16.25 20.53 -7.75
N GLU A 794 15.42 21.49 -7.35
CA GLU A 794 15.91 22.77 -6.81
C GLU A 794 16.63 22.61 -5.46
N ALA A 795 16.22 21.65 -4.63
CA ALA A 795 16.94 21.27 -3.41
C ALA A 795 18.31 20.67 -3.73
N GLY A 796 18.40 19.76 -4.70
CA GLY A 796 19.65 19.23 -5.21
C GLY A 796 20.57 20.35 -5.72
N LYS A 797 20.06 21.25 -6.57
CA LYS A 797 20.82 22.41 -7.06
C LYS A 797 21.40 23.24 -5.92
N ARG A 798 20.64 23.49 -4.84
CA ARG A 798 21.13 24.26 -3.68
C ARG A 798 22.25 23.56 -2.93
N ALA A 799 22.24 22.23 -2.86
CA ALA A 799 23.33 21.46 -2.27
C ALA A 799 24.62 21.56 -3.11
N GLU A 800 24.49 21.58 -4.44
CA GLU A 800 25.61 21.59 -5.38
C GLU A 800 26.33 22.96 -5.43
N VAL A 801 25.57 24.04 -5.61
CA VAL A 801 26.14 25.36 -5.88
C VAL A 801 26.41 26.18 -4.62
N LEU A 802 27.23 27.24 -4.75
CA LEU A 802 27.46 28.17 -3.65
C LEU A 802 26.17 28.89 -3.21
N PRO A 803 26.01 29.20 -1.90
CA PRO A 803 24.74 29.64 -1.33
C PRO A 803 24.23 31.00 -1.86
N HIS A 804 25.12 31.86 -2.35
CA HIS A 804 24.74 33.18 -2.90
C HIS A 804 24.27 33.12 -4.36
N ILE A 805 24.47 32.00 -5.05
CA ILE A 805 24.05 31.85 -6.44
C ILE A 805 22.53 31.76 -6.49
N GLY A 806 21.93 32.62 -7.32
CA GLY A 806 20.49 32.72 -7.50
C GLY A 806 19.95 31.80 -8.58
N PHE A 807 18.69 31.35 -8.43
CA PHE A 807 18.04 30.43 -9.38
C PHE A 807 17.07 31.10 -10.35
N THR A 808 16.89 32.42 -10.27
CA THR A 808 16.10 33.18 -11.25
C THR A 808 16.62 32.96 -12.68
N ASN A 809 15.73 32.58 -13.59
CA ASN A 809 15.99 32.22 -14.99
C ASN A 809 16.98 31.06 -15.19
N THR A 810 17.18 30.23 -14.17
CA THR A 810 17.96 28.98 -14.31
C THR A 810 17.06 27.81 -14.67
N THR A 811 17.63 26.81 -15.34
CA THR A 811 16.89 25.61 -15.76
C THR A 811 16.62 24.66 -14.58
N CYS A 812 15.56 23.87 -14.72
CA CYS A 812 15.22 22.76 -13.82
C CYS A 812 15.51 21.44 -14.55
N PRO A 813 16.73 20.88 -14.42
CA PRO A 813 17.12 19.65 -15.14
C PRO A 813 16.25 18.45 -14.73
N GLY A 814 16.03 17.51 -15.66
CA GLY A 814 15.18 16.33 -15.44
C GLY A 814 13.67 16.59 -15.60
N ILE A 815 13.23 17.85 -15.55
CA ILE A 815 11.84 18.24 -15.81
C ILE A 815 11.67 18.65 -17.28
N LEU A 816 10.80 17.95 -18.01
CA LEU A 816 10.57 18.14 -19.43
C LEU A 816 9.53 19.23 -19.73
N GLY A 817 8.60 19.44 -18.81
CA GLY A 817 7.55 20.44 -18.97
C GLY A 817 6.82 20.83 -17.71
N VAL A 818 5.99 21.87 -17.79
CA VAL A 818 5.14 22.35 -16.70
C VAL A 818 3.74 22.70 -17.20
N LYS A 819 2.74 22.52 -16.36
CA LYS A 819 1.33 22.88 -16.62
C LYS A 819 0.81 23.89 -15.61
N GLY A 820 -0.22 24.61 -16.02
CA GLY A 820 -0.96 25.51 -15.14
C GLY A 820 -0.14 26.74 -14.73
N THR A 821 0.82 27.18 -15.54
CA THR A 821 1.61 28.40 -15.31
C THR A 821 1.51 29.35 -16.50
N ALA A 822 2.50 29.43 -17.38
CA ALA A 822 2.50 30.33 -18.54
C ALA A 822 1.52 29.93 -19.65
N ASP A 823 1.11 28.67 -19.67
CA ASP A 823 0.11 28.10 -20.56
C ASP A 823 -1.34 28.38 -20.11
N TYR A 824 -1.54 28.72 -18.83
CA TYR A 824 -2.86 28.93 -18.24
C TYR A 824 -3.10 30.36 -17.76
N PHE A 825 -2.11 30.99 -17.11
CA PHE A 825 -2.21 32.31 -16.51
C PHE A 825 -1.56 33.40 -17.38
N SER A 826 -2.17 34.58 -17.35
CA SER A 826 -1.57 35.79 -17.92
C SER A 826 -0.36 36.26 -17.10
N THR A 827 0.53 37.05 -17.71
CA THR A 827 1.66 37.68 -17.02
C THR A 827 1.23 38.48 -15.79
N LYS A 828 0.06 39.13 -15.82
CA LYS A 828 -0.49 39.87 -14.67
C LYS A 828 -0.81 38.93 -13.51
N GLN A 829 -1.45 37.80 -13.76
CA GLN A 829 -1.78 36.80 -12.73
C GLN A 829 -0.52 36.14 -12.18
N LEU A 830 0.47 35.84 -13.03
CA LEU A 830 1.78 35.37 -12.57
C LEU A 830 2.48 36.43 -11.69
N ASN A 831 2.37 37.72 -12.02
CA ASN A 831 2.88 38.80 -11.15
C ASN A 831 2.18 38.83 -9.79
N VAL A 832 0.87 38.56 -9.73
CA VAL A 832 0.13 38.47 -8.46
C VAL A 832 0.68 37.34 -7.60
N MET A 833 0.86 36.15 -8.16
CA MET A 833 1.45 35.00 -7.45
C MET A 833 2.86 35.30 -6.92
N ALA A 834 3.75 35.80 -7.78
CA ALA A 834 5.11 36.17 -7.39
C ALA A 834 5.12 37.30 -6.34
N GLY A 835 4.16 38.23 -6.40
CA GLY A 835 3.96 39.26 -5.38
C GLY A 835 3.61 38.71 -4.00
N GLY A 836 3.08 37.49 -3.90
CA GLY A 836 2.87 36.76 -2.65
C GLY A 836 4.06 35.93 -2.16
N GLY A 837 5.16 35.86 -2.91
CA GLY A 837 6.34 35.05 -2.55
C GLY A 837 6.35 33.64 -3.15
N VAL A 838 5.54 33.40 -4.18
CA VAL A 838 5.44 32.09 -4.84
C VAL A 838 6.59 31.89 -5.82
N TRP A 839 7.32 30.79 -5.67
CA TRP A 839 8.32 30.33 -6.62
C TRP A 839 7.64 29.65 -7.81
N ILE A 840 7.79 30.19 -9.02
CA ILE A 840 7.04 29.70 -10.20
C ILE A 840 8.00 29.05 -11.20
N TRP A 841 7.68 27.83 -11.61
CA TRP A 841 8.32 27.20 -12.77
C TRP A 841 7.53 27.51 -14.04
N MET A 842 8.22 27.88 -15.11
CA MET A 842 7.56 28.21 -16.37
C MET A 842 8.38 27.79 -17.58
N GLN A 843 7.71 27.66 -18.71
CA GLN A 843 8.31 27.49 -20.02
C GLN A 843 7.81 28.58 -20.95
N LYS A 844 8.72 29.14 -21.76
CA LYS A 844 8.35 30.14 -22.75
C LYS A 844 7.56 29.53 -23.92
N THR A 845 7.95 28.32 -24.31
CA THR A 845 7.28 27.48 -25.31
C THR A 845 7.32 26.03 -24.84
N PRO A 846 6.43 25.14 -25.31
CA PRO A 846 6.45 23.72 -24.91
C PRO A 846 7.78 22.99 -25.16
N SER A 847 8.60 23.48 -26.10
CA SER A 847 9.92 22.96 -26.44
C SER A 847 11.08 23.64 -25.70
N SER A 848 10.83 24.72 -24.97
CA SER A 848 11.86 25.41 -24.19
C SER A 848 12.14 24.66 -22.89
N PRO A 849 13.37 24.69 -22.35
CA PRO A 849 13.64 24.16 -21.02
C PRO A 849 12.73 24.80 -19.96
N VAL A 850 12.33 24.02 -18.96
CA VAL A 850 11.68 24.54 -17.75
C VAL A 850 12.67 25.43 -17.01
N ILE A 851 12.24 26.65 -16.67
CA ILE A 851 13.05 27.60 -15.90
C ILE A 851 12.30 28.07 -14.66
N THR A 852 13.06 28.43 -13.63
CA THR A 852 12.55 29.19 -12.50
C THR A 852 12.34 30.64 -12.92
N ARG A 853 11.12 31.16 -12.76
CA ARG A 853 10.77 32.54 -13.12
C ARG A 853 11.47 33.57 -12.24
N HIS A 854 11.38 33.37 -10.93
CA HIS A 854 12.00 34.21 -9.90
C HIS A 854 12.16 33.34 -8.65
N GLN A 855 13.39 33.26 -8.13
CA GLN A 855 13.63 32.62 -6.83
C GLN A 855 12.97 33.47 -5.73
N LEU A 856 12.03 32.90 -4.99
CA LEU A 856 11.30 33.62 -3.96
C LEU A 856 11.13 32.73 -2.73
N THR A 857 11.24 33.32 -1.55
CA THR A 857 10.73 32.75 -0.29
C THR A 857 9.33 33.29 -0.05
N THR A 858 8.61 32.68 0.89
CA THR A 858 7.27 33.13 1.28
C THR A 858 7.27 34.46 2.05
N ASP A 859 8.42 34.92 2.56
CA ASP A 859 8.53 36.23 3.19
C ASP A 859 9.00 37.30 2.18
N VAL A 860 8.03 38.08 1.69
CA VAL A 860 8.29 39.17 0.72
C VAL A 860 8.43 40.56 1.36
N THR A 861 8.49 40.66 2.70
CA THR A 861 8.49 41.94 3.42
C THR A 861 9.71 42.81 3.11
N THR A 862 10.86 42.18 2.94
CA THR A 862 12.14 42.82 2.60
C THR A 862 12.82 42.04 1.47
N ILE A 863 13.69 42.70 0.71
CA ILE A 863 14.42 41.98 -0.36
C ILE A 863 15.34 40.91 0.24
N GLU A 864 15.89 41.18 1.42
CA GLU A 864 16.78 40.35 2.22
C GLU A 864 16.15 39.02 2.65
N ASN A 865 14.85 39.03 2.91
CA ASN A 865 14.10 37.83 3.26
C ASN A 865 13.49 37.15 2.02
N ARG A 866 13.12 37.95 1.01
CA ARG A 866 12.43 37.50 -0.21
C ARG A 866 13.29 36.62 -1.11
N GLU A 867 14.57 36.92 -1.23
CA GLU A 867 15.47 36.18 -2.12
C GLU A 867 16.13 35.03 -1.38
N TRP A 868 15.92 33.79 -1.84
CA TRP A 868 16.54 32.64 -1.20
C TRP A 868 18.08 32.70 -1.23
N SER A 869 18.65 33.28 -2.28
CA SER A 869 20.10 33.54 -2.40
C SER A 869 20.64 34.62 -1.43
N LEU A 870 19.78 35.25 -0.62
CA LEU A 870 20.18 36.15 0.46
C LEU A 870 19.99 35.53 1.85
N THR A 871 19.09 34.55 1.99
CA THR A 871 18.93 33.76 3.22
C THR A 871 20.01 32.69 3.34
N ALA A 872 20.22 31.89 2.29
CA ALA A 872 21.13 30.74 2.33
C ALA A 872 22.59 31.08 2.68
N PRO A 873 23.17 32.22 2.23
CA PRO A 873 24.50 32.64 2.67
C PRO A 873 24.65 32.83 4.18
N LEU A 874 23.62 33.34 4.86
CA LEU A 874 23.68 33.57 6.31
C LEU A 874 23.68 32.26 7.07
N ASP A 875 22.81 31.33 6.66
CA ASP A 875 22.73 30.00 7.27
C ASP A 875 24.03 29.23 7.05
N TYR A 876 24.65 29.37 5.86
CA TYR A 876 25.98 28.84 5.57
C TYR A 876 27.06 29.46 6.47
N LEU A 877 27.06 30.78 6.65
CA LEU A 877 28.01 31.48 7.53
C LEU A 877 27.86 31.03 9.00
N ALA A 878 26.63 30.85 9.47
CA ALA A 878 26.38 30.38 10.81
C ALA A 878 26.92 28.95 11.02
N LYS A 879 26.69 28.06 10.04
CA LYS A 879 27.22 26.68 10.05
C LYS A 879 28.76 26.65 10.02
N ILE A 880 29.41 27.44 9.16
CA ILE A 880 30.88 27.42 9.06
C ILE A 880 31.54 27.92 10.35
N ILE A 881 31.02 28.98 10.97
CA ILE A 881 31.53 29.49 12.25
C ILE A 881 31.39 28.42 13.34
N ARG A 882 30.22 27.79 13.47
CA ARG A 882 30.03 26.73 14.47
C ARG A 882 30.94 25.54 14.25
N LEU A 883 31.12 25.12 13.00
CA LEU A 883 31.99 23.99 12.66
C LEU A 883 33.45 24.24 13.06
N GLN A 884 33.95 25.47 12.87
CA GLN A 884 35.33 25.83 13.23
C GLN A 884 35.53 26.07 14.73
N ILE A 885 34.55 26.66 15.42
CA ILE A 885 34.71 27.06 16.83
C ILE A 885 34.39 25.90 17.80
N ARG A 886 33.47 24.99 17.44
CA ARG A 886 33.05 23.87 18.30
C ARG A 886 34.21 23.03 18.88
N PRO A 887 35.29 22.70 18.14
CA PRO A 887 36.41 21.92 18.68
C PRO A 887 37.16 22.58 19.83
N LEU A 888 37.03 23.90 20.02
CA LEU A 888 37.68 24.68 21.08
C LEU A 888 36.88 24.72 22.38
N LEU A 889 35.55 24.59 22.29
CA LEU A 889 34.64 24.73 23.44
C LEU A 889 34.99 23.72 24.54
N GLY A 890 35.12 24.21 25.78
CA GLY A 890 35.41 23.40 26.97
C GLY A 890 36.84 22.86 27.09
N LYS A 891 37.74 23.12 26.11
CA LYS A 891 39.14 22.68 26.14
C LYS A 891 40.13 23.77 26.52
N PHE A 892 39.77 25.02 26.28
CA PHE A 892 40.62 26.19 26.52
C PHE A 892 40.01 27.08 27.59
N ASN A 893 40.86 27.74 28.38
CA ASN A 893 40.45 28.86 29.23
C ASN A 893 40.40 30.14 28.40
N ILE A 894 39.54 31.07 28.77
CA ILE A 894 39.51 32.40 28.13
C ILE A 894 40.72 33.20 28.61
N ASP A 895 41.77 33.20 27.80
CA ASP A 895 43.00 33.97 27.94
C ASP A 895 43.41 34.59 26.60
N ASP A 896 44.46 35.41 26.60
CA ASP A 896 44.96 36.08 25.39
C ASP A 896 45.36 35.10 24.27
N ASN A 897 45.74 33.86 24.62
CA ASN A 897 46.11 32.87 23.63
C ASN A 897 44.87 32.30 22.93
N LEU A 898 43.80 32.02 23.67
CA LEU A 898 42.51 31.62 23.09
C LEU A 898 41.95 32.73 22.20
N LEU A 899 41.98 33.99 22.66
CA LEU A 899 41.48 35.11 21.87
C LEU A 899 42.21 35.22 20.52
N ARG A 900 43.56 35.16 20.52
CA ARG A 900 44.35 35.16 19.28
C ARG A 900 44.06 33.96 18.38
N LEU A 901 43.81 32.78 18.96
CA LEU A 901 43.45 31.59 18.21
C LEU A 901 42.08 31.73 17.54
N VAL A 902 41.09 32.23 18.28
CA VAL A 902 39.74 32.48 17.75
C VAL A 902 39.80 33.54 16.66
N ASP A 903 40.51 34.65 16.87
CA ASP A 903 40.72 35.69 15.85
C ASP A 903 41.35 35.12 14.58
N ALA A 904 42.40 34.31 14.69
CA ALA A 904 43.04 33.67 13.54
C ALA A 904 42.09 32.74 12.77
N ILE A 905 41.18 32.05 13.47
CA ILE A 905 40.14 31.20 12.85
C ILE A 905 39.09 32.06 12.16
N LEU A 906 38.61 33.12 12.81
CA LEU A 906 37.62 34.04 12.24
C LEU A 906 38.17 34.76 11.00
N ASP A 907 39.43 35.21 11.03
CA ASP A 907 40.12 35.75 9.86
C ASP A 907 40.26 34.71 8.74
N GLY A 908 40.55 33.46 9.07
CA GLY A 908 40.54 32.36 8.10
C GLY A 908 39.17 32.19 7.45
N ILE A 909 38.09 32.21 8.24
CA ILE A 909 36.70 32.15 7.73
C ILE A 909 36.42 33.35 6.84
N ARG A 910 36.81 34.56 7.23
CA ARG A 910 36.67 35.79 6.45
C ARG A 910 37.29 35.63 5.07
N THR A 911 38.56 35.23 5.00
CA THR A 911 39.27 35.00 3.73
C THR A 911 38.55 33.95 2.89
N GLU A 912 38.07 32.86 3.50
CA GLU A 912 37.37 31.82 2.77
C GLU A 912 36.03 32.31 2.16
N VAL A 913 35.16 32.94 2.96
CA VAL A 913 33.82 33.33 2.47
C VAL A 913 33.84 34.58 1.61
N LYS A 914 34.79 35.51 1.83
CA LYS A 914 34.90 36.77 1.07
C LYS A 914 35.81 36.65 -0.14
N ASP A 915 37.04 36.19 0.05
CA ASP A 915 38.06 36.26 -1.00
C ASP A 915 38.04 35.02 -1.90
N ASN A 916 37.93 33.83 -1.31
CA ASN A 916 37.95 32.56 -2.04
C ASN A 916 36.59 32.23 -2.67
N GLN A 917 35.51 32.19 -1.87
CA GLN A 917 34.17 31.81 -2.34
C GLN A 917 33.32 32.99 -2.81
N LYS A 918 33.65 34.22 -2.40
CA LYS A 918 32.92 35.45 -2.75
C LYS A 918 31.43 35.38 -2.45
N ILE A 919 31.07 34.78 -1.31
CA ILE A 919 29.69 34.65 -0.83
C ILE A 919 29.12 35.99 -0.34
N PHE A 920 29.97 36.80 0.30
CA PHE A 920 29.64 38.15 0.76
C PHE A 920 30.52 39.17 0.04
N ALA A 921 29.99 40.38 -0.16
CA ALA A 921 30.77 41.50 -0.69
C ALA A 921 31.79 41.97 0.35
N ASP A 922 31.37 41.98 1.61
CA ASP A 922 32.26 42.18 2.74
C ASP A 922 31.74 41.46 3.99
N ILE A 923 32.66 41.14 4.88
CA ILE A 923 32.41 40.58 6.21
C ILE A 923 33.48 41.10 7.15
N GLU A 924 33.05 41.55 8.33
CA GLU A 924 33.91 42.02 9.40
C GLU A 924 33.60 41.21 10.66
N PHE A 925 34.64 40.80 11.37
CA PHE A 925 34.51 40.23 12.71
C PHE A 925 34.87 41.34 13.69
N GLY A 926 33.92 41.70 14.54
CA GLY A 926 34.12 42.68 15.61
C GLY A 926 35.05 42.17 16.70
N GLU A 927 35.32 43.04 17.68
CA GLU A 927 36.16 42.68 18.83
C GLU A 927 35.55 41.52 19.64
N LEU A 928 36.39 40.53 19.97
CA LEU A 928 36.02 39.47 20.90
C LEU A 928 35.91 40.04 22.31
N LYS A 929 34.74 39.91 22.92
CA LYS A 929 34.48 40.35 24.29
C LYS A 929 33.84 39.23 25.11
N THR A 930 34.11 39.21 26.42
CA THR A 930 33.38 38.34 27.35
C THR A 930 31.97 38.86 27.56
N GLU A 931 31.01 37.96 27.70
CA GLU A 931 29.62 38.31 28.02
C GLU A 931 29.48 38.83 29.46
N GLU A 932 28.71 39.89 29.65
CA GLU A 932 28.44 40.43 30.97
C GLU A 932 27.59 39.45 31.79
N GLY A 933 28.05 39.07 32.98
CA GLY A 933 27.39 38.07 33.83
C GLY A 933 27.73 36.61 33.49
N HIS A 934 28.38 36.36 32.34
CA HIS A 934 28.81 35.02 31.89
C HIS A 934 30.29 35.06 31.44
N PRO A 935 31.25 35.10 32.39
CA PRO A 935 32.67 35.27 32.08
C PRO A 935 33.29 34.08 31.31
N ASP A 936 32.55 33.00 31.13
CA ASP A 936 32.87 31.81 30.35
C ASP A 936 32.37 31.86 28.89
N THR A 937 31.70 32.95 28.49
CA THR A 937 31.16 33.14 27.12
C THR A 937 31.91 34.25 26.37
N LEU A 938 32.28 33.98 25.12
CA LEU A 938 32.80 34.98 24.18
C LEU A 938 31.72 35.42 23.17
N ILE A 939 31.65 36.72 22.93
CA ILE A 939 30.77 37.35 21.96
C ILE A 939 31.61 37.93 20.83
N VAL A 940 31.18 37.65 19.59
CA VAL A 940 31.65 38.33 18.38
C VAL A 940 30.45 38.86 17.60
N GLU A 941 30.50 40.13 17.23
CA GLU A 941 29.52 40.73 16.32
C GLU A 941 30.05 40.61 14.88
N VAL A 942 29.21 40.15 13.95
CA VAL A 942 29.63 39.85 12.57
C VAL A 942 28.82 40.67 11.56
N PRO A 943 29.17 41.94 11.33
CA PRO A 943 28.59 42.71 10.23
C PRO A 943 28.87 42.05 8.88
N VAL A 944 27.84 41.90 8.05
CA VAL A 944 27.94 41.33 6.70
C VAL A 944 27.34 42.25 5.65
N VAL A 945 27.99 42.36 4.50
CA VAL A 945 27.48 43.04 3.30
C VAL A 945 27.14 41.98 2.25
N ARG A 946 25.84 41.84 1.97
CA ARG A 946 25.32 40.79 1.07
C ARG A 946 25.48 41.18 -0.40
N ILE A 947 25.61 40.17 -1.26
CA ILE A 947 25.59 40.34 -2.72
C ILE A 947 24.15 40.20 -3.20
N TYR A 948 23.57 41.29 -3.71
CA TYR A 948 22.19 41.30 -4.18
C TYR A 948 22.06 40.68 -5.58
N PRO A 949 21.02 39.87 -5.83
CA PRO A 949 20.78 39.30 -7.16
C PRO A 949 20.37 40.39 -8.16
N PHE A 950 20.84 40.26 -9.41
CA PHE A 950 20.53 41.20 -10.47
C PHE A 950 19.16 40.91 -11.11
N ASN A 951 18.11 41.39 -10.48
CA ASN A 951 16.73 41.11 -10.91
C ASN A 951 16.17 42.10 -11.94
N LYS A 952 16.64 43.34 -11.96
CA LYS A 952 16.07 44.40 -12.82
C LYS A 952 17.11 45.42 -13.26
N LEU A 953 17.11 45.72 -14.55
CA LEU A 953 17.78 46.88 -15.14
C LEU A 953 16.75 47.92 -15.56
N ARG A 954 16.94 49.18 -15.15
CA ARG A 954 16.18 50.32 -15.70
C ARG A 954 17.15 51.21 -16.47
N ALA A 955 17.20 51.05 -17.79
CA ALA A 955 17.95 51.93 -18.68
C ALA A 955 17.06 53.13 -19.08
N ILE A 956 17.52 54.35 -18.79
CA ILE A 956 16.87 55.59 -19.22
C ILE A 956 17.77 56.20 -20.28
N ILE A 957 17.32 56.16 -21.54
CA ILE A 957 18.03 56.79 -22.66
C ILE A 957 17.60 58.25 -22.68
N ILE A 958 18.54 59.15 -22.41
CA ILE A 958 18.34 60.59 -22.49
C ILE A 958 18.83 61.02 -23.89
N VAL A 959 17.97 61.70 -24.64
CA VAL A 959 18.27 62.23 -25.97
C VAL A 959 18.54 63.73 -25.88
#